data_AF-F5Z9R5-F1
#
_entry.id   AF-F5Z9R5-F1
#
_cell.length_a   1.000
_cell.length_b   1.000
_cell.length_c   1.000
_cell.angle_alpha   90.00
_cell.angle_beta   90.00
_cell.angle_gamma   90.00
#
_symmetry.space_group_name_H-M   'P 1'
#
loop_
_entity.id
_entity.type
_entity.pdbx_description
1 polymer ?
#
loop_
_entity_poly.entity_id
_entity_poly.type
_entity_poly.pdbx_seq_one_letter_code
_entity_poly.pdbx_strand_id
1 'polypeptide(L)'
;MNVFKRYGQSLLIALALCAATVANAKTDLVFIVDGSGSINSSDWNIQRQGIVAAIQDTLVVPRDGSISIAVIQFAGSTRIEFPHRLIDSEADAQAAISAVQSMSQFRGSTGPGNGINTATSHLISIGALEDDFQSYCLSTDGNRNTGDTVQNAISTAQSANFILDRFSVIAIEDPPYFDATDAANSYDPHVFGGGAVFVVTSFTEFAGFVGSLCMGEPLKLVGMEVTQVVQDLDNKVQLVEKKKTLVRTYIEPKDGTDPVKATARLKGSRGGVDLPGSPLTASNSGGSIVAKPDALSRRDTLSDSLNFQLPDSWLSGSVELELEAVGGTLDCMESAGPTANDCMSTVTFNQGSELEVKFVKVKYEKSGSTIQPSNADLNELEQRLLATFPTSKIDRTTGTLDMGASGDPKVDDVLSRLESMRFLDFCWDLFGCERLYYGAVDQTGRLLTSSGGGTGGKANGIPGSVSAGVIQDGNSYGRNRHGHEIAHTMGRHHASNAALVGTQVFGTETYEKGACGSFAEESAPNFPNIFNVSGTLRATLGPMSSGDNKVVYGWDSQRNSVVDPNTTFAMMSYCSGFRWPSDFNYEGIRSYINTNFSTASLIGPSPLAVESFSTQAASYTQWKLIRGIIDLNNHSVQFLPALPFELPTGVIPPNQDGTSYILEVKNSSGNIIDSVLFTPAMLEGDGETGGGAGQPDNGTALMLVPIMSSSDISMITVRRTANNDIVGTQTASDNAPEVEVTFPNGGEILNPPDVDIVWASSDDDSSDVLTHTVQFSPDSGTTWETLVTDFPGNTLNVSLFDLAQTTQGLVRVIASDGFLSGSDESDNIFTTPNTPPSCQITSPVNGASFVGVQPINLSVFTHDTEEGTVSNIQWSSNLDGNLGNGETIQTELGTGINASGIRRLREGTHIITMNCTDGGGLSAQDTISISVSLIQQQIKGDADNDGDVDRNDILLLRQDLGKPTDGSSCGAKCDMNDDGVINALDLRFCTLACTRPACAVN
;
A
#
# COMPACT_ATOMS: atom_id res chain seq x y z
N MET A 1 -15.43 -84.31 10.94
CA MET A 1 -14.90 -84.83 12.22
C MET A 1 -14.53 -83.62 13.06
N ASN A 2 -15.18 -83.16 14.13
CA ASN A 2 -16.28 -83.58 15.02
C ASN A 2 -16.96 -82.25 15.48
N VAL A 3 -18.27 -82.01 15.41
CA VAL A 3 -19.44 -82.60 16.10
C VAL A 3 -19.57 -82.23 17.59
N PHE A 4 -20.41 -81.20 17.83
CA PHE A 4 -21.51 -81.03 18.81
C PHE A 4 -21.33 -81.12 20.35
N LYS A 5 -21.74 -80.05 21.06
CA LYS A 5 -22.96 -79.96 21.94
C LYS A 5 -23.14 -78.51 22.45
N ARG A 6 -24.17 -77.76 22.03
CA ARG A 6 -25.59 -77.65 22.53
C ARG A 6 -25.72 -76.97 23.91
N TYR A 7 -26.67 -76.10 24.24
CA TYR A 7 -27.66 -75.19 23.61
C TYR A 7 -28.34 -74.50 24.81
N GLY A 8 -28.68 -73.21 24.71
CA GLY A 8 -29.48 -72.51 25.72
C GLY A 8 -29.77 -71.08 25.27
N GLN A 9 -30.80 -70.90 24.45
CA GLN A 9 -31.32 -69.60 24.04
C GLN A 9 -31.90 -68.83 25.22
N SER A 10 -31.62 -67.54 25.31
CA SER A 10 -32.61 -66.52 25.70
C SER A 10 -32.26 -65.21 25.03
N LEU A 11 -33.24 -64.76 24.26
CA LEU A 11 -33.39 -63.56 23.46
C LEU A 11 -32.95 -62.29 24.23
N LEU A 12 -32.00 -61.53 23.69
CA LEU A 12 -31.75 -60.13 24.07
C LEU A 12 -31.63 -59.33 22.78
N ILE A 13 -32.75 -58.69 22.44
CA ILE A 13 -32.84 -57.59 21.48
C ILE A 13 -32.01 -56.45 22.09
N ALA A 14 -30.90 -56.10 21.45
CA ALA A 14 -30.19 -54.88 21.75
C ALA A 14 -31.07 -53.70 21.30
N LEU A 15 -31.67 -52.99 22.26
CA LEU A 15 -32.09 -51.61 22.04
C LEU A 15 -30.80 -50.80 21.80
N ALA A 16 -30.51 -50.53 20.53
CA ALA A 16 -29.75 -49.34 20.17
C ALA A 16 -30.67 -48.15 20.45
N LEU A 17 -30.49 -47.49 21.60
CA LEU A 17 -31.09 -46.18 21.85
C LEU A 17 -30.31 -45.14 21.04
N CYS A 18 -31.07 -44.38 20.28
CA CYS A 18 -30.67 -43.26 19.45
C CYS A 18 -29.64 -42.34 20.10
N ALA A 19 -28.77 -41.82 19.24
CA ALA A 19 -28.10 -40.54 19.41
C ALA A 19 -29.09 -39.47 19.90
N ALA A 20 -28.71 -38.77 20.97
CA ALA A 20 -29.09 -37.37 21.10
C ALA A 20 -27.92 -36.59 20.50
N THR A 21 -28.08 -36.13 19.27
CA THR A 21 -27.44 -34.90 18.81
C THR A 21 -27.80 -33.83 19.84
N VAL A 22 -26.81 -33.18 20.42
CA VAL A 22 -27.05 -31.93 21.15
C VAL A 22 -27.59 -30.98 20.09
N ALA A 23 -28.91 -30.74 20.08
CA ALA A 23 -29.48 -29.68 19.27
C ALA A 23 -28.99 -28.37 19.91
N ASN A 24 -28.36 -27.49 19.11
CA ASN A 24 -28.09 -26.13 19.58
C ASN A 24 -29.41 -25.51 20.05
N ALA A 25 -29.38 -24.87 21.22
CA ALA A 25 -30.52 -24.10 21.71
C ALA A 25 -30.92 -23.08 20.64
N LYS A 26 -32.21 -23.02 20.34
CA LYS A 26 -32.76 -22.12 19.32
C LYS A 26 -32.85 -20.71 19.90
N THR A 27 -32.59 -19.67 19.11
CA THR A 27 -32.69 -18.26 19.54
C THR A 27 -34.06 -17.67 19.23
N ASP A 28 -34.72 -17.10 20.23
CA ASP A 28 -35.93 -16.29 20.06
C ASP A 28 -35.54 -14.80 20.08
N LEU A 29 -35.41 -14.21 18.88
CA LEU A 29 -35.07 -12.79 18.71
C LEU A 29 -36.34 -11.94 18.64
N VAL A 30 -36.44 -10.97 19.56
CA VAL A 30 -37.58 -10.05 19.63
C VAL A 30 -37.15 -8.61 19.37
N PHE A 31 -37.60 -8.04 18.25
CA PHE A 31 -37.43 -6.62 17.97
C PHE A 31 -38.52 -5.80 18.67
N ILE A 32 -38.11 -4.85 19.50
CA ILE A 32 -38.98 -3.93 20.23
C ILE A 32 -38.74 -2.52 19.68
N VAL A 33 -39.62 -2.04 18.81
CA VAL A 33 -39.39 -0.90 17.91
C VAL A 33 -40.15 0.32 18.39
N ASP A 34 -39.47 1.45 18.60
CA ASP A 34 -40.12 2.69 18.99
C ASP A 34 -40.86 3.32 17.80
N GLY A 35 -42.17 3.45 17.95
CA GLY A 35 -43.06 4.15 17.03
C GLY A 35 -43.58 5.46 17.60
N SER A 36 -42.96 6.02 18.64
CA SER A 36 -43.37 7.25 19.30
C SER A 36 -43.24 8.50 18.40
N GLY A 37 -43.68 9.64 18.91
CA GLY A 37 -43.72 10.90 18.17
C GLY A 37 -42.39 11.64 18.09
N SER A 38 -41.36 11.24 18.86
CA SER A 38 -39.98 11.74 18.71
C SER A 38 -39.38 11.23 17.41
N ILE A 39 -39.60 9.95 17.10
CA ILE A 39 -39.10 9.31 15.88
C ILE A 39 -39.57 10.06 14.64
N ASN A 40 -38.65 10.70 13.94
CA ASN A 40 -38.97 11.41 12.71
C ASN A 40 -39.02 10.43 11.51
N SER A 41 -39.31 10.94 10.30
CA SER A 41 -39.46 10.07 9.12
C SER A 41 -38.16 9.41 8.66
N SER A 42 -37.00 10.05 8.92
CA SER A 42 -35.68 9.50 8.64
C SER A 42 -35.37 8.36 9.62
N ASP A 43 -35.58 8.59 10.91
CA ASP A 43 -35.27 7.62 11.97
C ASP A 43 -36.21 6.42 11.95
N TRP A 44 -37.48 6.65 11.60
CA TRP A 44 -38.43 5.58 11.32
C TRP A 44 -37.95 4.67 10.17
N ASN A 45 -37.29 5.26 9.17
CA ASN A 45 -36.72 4.50 8.07
C ASN A 45 -35.45 3.75 8.51
N ILE A 46 -34.62 4.33 9.40
CA ILE A 46 -33.46 3.64 9.99
C ILE A 46 -33.88 2.33 10.66
N GLN A 47 -34.87 2.37 11.55
CA GLN A 47 -35.35 1.17 12.25
C GLN A 47 -35.89 0.12 11.27
N ARG A 48 -36.81 0.52 10.40
CA ARG A 48 -37.49 -0.43 9.52
C ARG A 48 -36.54 -1.06 8.51
N GLN A 49 -35.73 -0.26 7.83
CA GLN A 49 -34.78 -0.80 6.86
C GLN A 49 -33.67 -1.58 7.55
N GLY A 50 -33.28 -1.21 8.78
CA GLY A 50 -32.25 -1.93 9.53
C GLY A 50 -32.70 -3.33 9.93
N ILE A 51 -33.93 -3.45 10.44
CA ILE A 51 -34.54 -4.76 10.73
C ILE A 51 -34.70 -5.58 9.45
N VAL A 52 -35.19 -4.97 8.36
CA VAL A 52 -35.36 -5.65 7.06
C VAL A 52 -34.01 -6.18 6.55
N ALA A 53 -32.97 -5.36 6.53
CA ALA A 53 -31.64 -5.75 6.09
C ALA A 53 -31.02 -6.84 6.98
N ALA A 54 -31.19 -6.76 8.30
CA ALA A 54 -30.75 -7.81 9.22
C ALA A 54 -31.46 -9.16 8.95
N ILE A 55 -32.76 -9.13 8.68
CA ILE A 55 -33.51 -10.35 8.33
C ILE A 55 -33.05 -10.90 6.98
N GLN A 56 -32.71 -10.04 6.01
CA GLN A 56 -32.26 -10.47 4.69
C GLN A 56 -30.86 -11.09 4.70
N ASP A 57 -29.97 -10.66 5.61
CA ASP A 57 -28.64 -11.23 5.77
C ASP A 57 -28.72 -12.62 6.43
N THR A 58 -28.44 -13.68 5.68
CA THR A 58 -28.50 -15.07 6.16
C THR A 58 -27.45 -15.43 7.22
N LEU A 59 -26.39 -14.62 7.37
CA LEU A 59 -25.43 -14.77 8.46
C LEU A 59 -25.94 -14.14 9.77
N VAL A 60 -26.89 -13.21 9.67
CA VAL A 60 -27.56 -12.61 10.83
C VAL A 60 -28.84 -13.38 11.15
N VAL A 61 -29.64 -13.76 10.16
CA VAL A 61 -30.82 -14.61 10.36
C VAL A 61 -30.75 -15.83 9.43
N PRO A 62 -30.22 -16.98 9.87
CA PRO A 62 -30.21 -18.19 9.07
C PRO A 62 -31.61 -18.69 8.71
N ARG A 63 -31.71 -19.49 7.65
CA ARG A 63 -32.96 -20.15 7.19
C ARG A 63 -32.99 -21.63 7.56
N ASP A 64 -32.37 -21.98 8.68
CA ASP A 64 -32.19 -23.37 9.13
C ASP A 64 -33.02 -23.72 10.37
N GLY A 65 -33.88 -22.79 10.83
CA GLY A 65 -34.69 -22.95 12.03
C GLY A 65 -33.95 -22.69 13.34
N SER A 66 -32.70 -22.21 13.30
CA SER A 66 -31.98 -21.79 14.50
C SER A 66 -32.58 -20.54 15.17
N ILE A 67 -33.35 -19.74 14.43
CA ILE A 67 -33.89 -18.46 14.91
C ILE A 67 -35.41 -18.38 14.73
N SER A 68 -36.10 -17.83 15.72
CA SER A 68 -37.45 -17.27 15.57
C SER A 68 -37.45 -15.77 15.75
N ILE A 69 -38.35 -15.10 15.03
CA ILE A 69 -38.48 -13.64 15.05
C ILE A 69 -39.86 -13.23 15.54
N ALA A 70 -39.90 -12.21 16.41
CA ALA A 70 -41.09 -11.41 16.68
C ALA A 70 -40.78 -9.92 16.56
N VAL A 71 -41.75 -9.11 16.13
CA VAL A 71 -41.62 -7.64 16.03
C VAL A 71 -42.77 -6.98 16.76
N ILE A 72 -42.45 -6.16 17.76
CA ILE A 72 -43.39 -5.41 18.58
C ILE A 72 -43.10 -3.93 18.43
N GLN A 73 -44.07 -3.14 17.98
CA GLN A 73 -44.00 -1.68 18.00
C GLN A 73 -44.53 -1.14 19.34
N PHE A 74 -43.88 -0.14 19.91
CA PHE A 74 -44.36 0.56 21.11
C PHE A 74 -44.44 2.07 20.95
N ALA A 75 -45.27 2.70 21.78
CA ALA A 75 -45.39 4.13 22.03
C ALA A 75 -46.14 4.28 23.38
N GLY A 76 -47.18 5.11 23.45
CA GLY A 76 -48.17 5.06 24.54
C GLY A 76 -49.02 3.77 24.56
N SER A 77 -49.05 3.04 23.45
CA SER A 77 -49.68 1.73 23.27
C SER A 77 -48.72 0.78 22.54
N THR A 78 -49.04 -0.51 22.45
CA THR A 78 -48.22 -1.51 21.75
C THR A 78 -49.00 -2.24 20.67
N ARG A 79 -48.29 -2.75 19.66
CA ARG A 79 -48.83 -3.63 18.61
C ARG A 79 -47.79 -4.68 18.22
N ILE A 80 -48.22 -5.93 18.14
CA ILE A 80 -47.42 -7.02 17.55
C ILE A 80 -47.55 -6.87 16.03
N GLU A 81 -46.46 -6.49 15.38
CA GLU A 81 -46.39 -6.30 13.91
C GLU A 81 -46.14 -7.62 13.20
N PHE A 82 -45.28 -8.44 13.80
CA PHE A 82 -45.00 -9.79 13.35
C PHE A 82 -45.00 -10.71 14.56
N PRO A 83 -45.95 -11.66 14.67
CA PRO A 83 -45.95 -12.62 15.76
C PRO A 83 -44.77 -13.58 15.62
N HIS A 84 -44.27 -14.08 16.77
CA HIS A 84 -43.24 -15.12 16.84
C HIS A 84 -43.43 -16.20 15.76
N ARG A 85 -42.38 -16.40 14.97
CA ARG A 85 -42.33 -17.42 13.92
C ARG A 85 -40.92 -17.94 13.73
N LEU A 86 -40.80 -19.25 13.57
CA LEU A 86 -39.57 -19.94 13.16
C LEU A 86 -39.16 -19.53 11.74
N ILE A 87 -37.89 -19.19 11.56
CA ILE A 87 -37.33 -18.89 10.25
C ILE A 87 -36.53 -20.10 9.76
N ASP A 88 -37.20 -21.03 9.09
CA ASP A 88 -36.61 -22.24 8.48
C ASP A 88 -36.73 -22.25 6.95
N SER A 89 -37.21 -21.14 6.38
CA SER A 89 -37.35 -20.96 4.93
C SER A 89 -37.25 -19.50 4.53
N GLU A 90 -36.95 -19.24 3.26
CA GLU A 90 -36.98 -17.89 2.71
C GLU A 90 -38.39 -17.30 2.71
N ALA A 91 -39.44 -18.13 2.62
CA ALA A 91 -40.83 -17.65 2.68
C ALA A 91 -41.17 -17.05 4.05
N ASP A 92 -40.64 -17.63 5.14
CA ASP A 92 -40.85 -17.11 6.50
C ASP A 92 -40.12 -15.79 6.73
N ALA A 93 -38.89 -15.69 6.23
CA ALA A 93 -38.14 -14.44 6.26
C ALA A 93 -38.83 -13.33 5.45
N GLN A 94 -39.32 -13.64 4.23
CA GLN A 94 -40.06 -12.68 3.42
C GLN A 94 -41.37 -12.23 4.08
N ALA A 95 -42.03 -13.09 4.86
CA ALA A 95 -43.19 -12.71 5.63
C ALA A 95 -42.85 -11.72 6.76
N ALA A 96 -41.72 -11.91 7.45
CA ALA A 96 -41.22 -10.97 8.45
C ALA A 96 -40.84 -9.63 7.82
N ILE A 97 -40.09 -9.66 6.71
CA ILE A 97 -39.70 -8.48 5.93
C ILE A 97 -40.93 -7.69 5.50
N SER A 98 -41.93 -8.36 4.89
CA SER A 98 -43.17 -7.72 4.43
C SER A 98 -43.94 -7.07 5.59
N ALA A 99 -43.98 -7.72 6.76
CA ALA A 99 -44.61 -7.17 7.95
C ALA A 99 -43.93 -5.86 8.39
N VAL A 100 -42.60 -5.86 8.51
CA VAL A 100 -41.80 -4.69 8.91
C VAL A 100 -41.91 -3.55 7.88
N GLN A 101 -41.85 -3.88 6.58
CA GLN A 101 -42.03 -2.90 5.51
C GLN A 101 -43.44 -2.30 5.51
N SER A 102 -44.46 -2.99 6.00
CA SER A 102 -45.84 -2.49 6.07
C SER A 102 -46.17 -1.71 7.35
N MET A 103 -45.25 -1.67 8.33
CA MET A 103 -45.48 -1.03 9.63
C MET A 103 -45.88 0.45 9.50
N SER A 104 -46.97 0.82 10.16
CA SER A 104 -47.39 2.21 10.32
C SER A 104 -46.94 2.74 11.69
N GLN A 105 -46.25 3.88 11.73
CA GLN A 105 -45.82 4.52 12.98
C GLN A 105 -47.02 4.95 13.83
N PHE A 106 -46.99 4.69 15.15
CA PHE A 106 -48.02 5.12 16.10
C PHE A 106 -48.10 6.64 16.27
N ARG A 107 -46.94 7.29 16.47
CA ARG A 107 -46.76 8.62 17.06
C ARG A 107 -47.19 8.68 18.54
N GLY A 108 -46.91 9.81 19.19
CA GLY A 108 -47.32 10.09 20.58
C GLY A 108 -46.20 9.84 21.60
N SER A 109 -46.56 9.40 22.81
CA SER A 109 -45.64 9.19 23.93
C SER A 109 -44.68 8.01 23.74
N THR A 110 -43.57 8.00 24.46
CA THR A 110 -42.45 7.03 24.39
C THR A 110 -42.48 6.13 25.63
N GLY A 111 -42.78 4.84 25.44
CA GLY A 111 -43.05 3.89 26.53
C GLY A 111 -42.33 2.55 26.37
N PRO A 112 -40.98 2.50 26.44
CA PRO A 112 -40.19 1.29 26.18
C PRO A 112 -40.57 0.10 27.07
N GLY A 113 -40.90 0.34 28.35
CA GLY A 113 -41.37 -0.71 29.25
C GLY A 113 -42.68 -1.38 28.81
N ASN A 114 -43.56 -0.68 28.09
CA ASN A 114 -44.77 -1.30 27.52
C ASN A 114 -44.40 -2.30 26.42
N GLY A 115 -43.41 -1.95 25.58
CA GLY A 115 -42.89 -2.82 24.53
C GLY A 115 -42.31 -4.11 25.10
N ILE A 116 -41.43 -3.98 26.11
CA ILE A 116 -40.82 -5.12 26.82
C ILE A 116 -41.91 -6.02 27.46
N ASN A 117 -42.86 -5.44 28.20
CA ASN A 117 -43.93 -6.22 28.82
C ASN A 117 -44.83 -6.93 27.79
N THR A 118 -45.04 -6.33 26.62
CA THR A 118 -45.81 -6.94 25.52
C THR A 118 -45.04 -8.09 24.89
N ALA A 119 -43.73 -7.91 24.65
CA ALA A 119 -42.83 -8.97 24.19
C ALA A 119 -42.85 -10.17 25.15
N THR A 120 -42.69 -9.92 26.45
CA THR A 120 -42.73 -10.95 27.50
C THR A 120 -44.07 -11.68 27.53
N SER A 121 -45.18 -10.94 27.51
CA SER A 121 -46.51 -11.54 27.50
C SER A 121 -46.75 -12.39 26.25
N HIS A 122 -46.25 -11.95 25.10
CA HIS A 122 -46.35 -12.69 23.83
C HIS A 122 -45.58 -14.01 23.91
N LEU A 123 -44.32 -14.01 24.36
CA LEU A 123 -43.52 -15.23 24.51
C LEU A 123 -44.11 -16.21 25.53
N ILE A 124 -44.64 -15.72 26.67
CA ILE A 124 -45.37 -16.57 27.62
C ILE A 124 -46.57 -17.23 26.94
N SER A 125 -47.31 -16.50 26.10
CA SER A 125 -48.55 -16.99 25.48
C SER A 125 -48.33 -18.10 24.46
N ILE A 126 -47.17 -18.14 23.80
CA ILE A 126 -46.81 -19.17 22.83
C ILE A 126 -46.10 -20.37 23.47
N GLY A 127 -45.76 -20.28 24.76
CA GLY A 127 -45.03 -21.33 25.47
C GLY A 127 -43.56 -21.40 25.10
N ALA A 128 -42.88 -20.26 24.99
CA ALA A 128 -41.41 -20.21 24.83
C ALA A 128 -40.73 -21.11 25.88
N LEU A 129 -39.73 -21.88 25.44
CA LEU A 129 -39.08 -22.91 26.26
C LEU A 129 -37.93 -22.30 27.06
N GLU A 130 -37.67 -22.85 28.25
CA GLU A 130 -36.54 -22.44 29.09
C GLU A 130 -35.17 -22.78 28.47
N ASP A 131 -35.14 -23.75 27.54
CA ASP A 131 -33.93 -24.19 26.83
C ASP A 131 -33.61 -23.33 25.58
N ASP A 132 -34.51 -22.42 25.15
CA ASP A 132 -34.30 -21.52 24.01
C ASP A 132 -33.63 -20.22 24.49
N PHE A 133 -32.67 -19.68 23.74
CA PHE A 133 -31.98 -18.43 24.08
C PHE A 133 -32.88 -17.22 23.77
N GLN A 134 -33.32 -16.49 24.78
CA GLN A 134 -34.28 -15.40 24.64
C GLN A 134 -33.55 -14.05 24.57
N SER A 135 -33.69 -13.35 23.43
CA SER A 135 -33.00 -12.07 23.21
C SER A 135 -33.94 -10.94 22.82
N TYR A 136 -33.91 -9.86 23.59
CA TYR A 136 -34.67 -8.63 23.32
C TYR A 136 -33.77 -7.55 22.74
N CYS A 137 -34.14 -7.10 21.54
CA CYS A 137 -33.44 -6.08 20.78
C CYS A 137 -34.34 -4.83 20.68
N LEU A 138 -34.13 -3.85 21.55
CA LEU A 138 -34.94 -2.63 21.59
C LEU A 138 -34.33 -1.54 20.71
N SER A 139 -35.14 -0.83 19.92
CA SER A 139 -34.70 0.38 19.21
C SER A 139 -35.55 1.59 19.58
N THR A 140 -34.90 2.74 19.74
CA THR A 140 -35.49 3.98 20.26
C THR A 140 -34.61 5.20 19.95
N ASP A 141 -35.21 6.39 19.89
CA ASP A 141 -34.54 7.70 19.81
C ASP A 141 -34.81 8.57 21.04
N GLY A 142 -35.32 7.98 22.12
CA GLY A 142 -35.98 8.81 23.12
C GLY A 142 -36.04 8.22 24.52
N ASN A 143 -36.17 9.15 25.47
CA ASN A 143 -36.36 8.88 26.87
C ASN A 143 -37.81 8.50 27.18
N ARG A 144 -38.00 7.57 28.12
CA ARG A 144 -39.32 7.18 28.60
C ARG A 144 -40.08 8.40 29.14
N ASN A 145 -41.30 8.59 28.63
CA ASN A 145 -42.26 9.58 29.14
C ASN A 145 -43.65 9.00 29.46
N THR A 146 -43.87 7.70 29.25
CA THR A 146 -45.08 6.96 29.66
C THR A 146 -44.78 5.47 29.93
N GLY A 147 -45.77 4.68 30.35
CA GLY A 147 -45.64 3.22 30.52
C GLY A 147 -44.88 2.78 31.77
N ASP A 148 -44.49 1.51 31.86
CA ASP A 148 -43.62 1.01 32.94
C ASP A 148 -42.15 1.44 32.74
N THR A 149 -41.31 1.37 33.78
CA THR A 149 -39.86 1.62 33.64
C THR A 149 -39.18 0.43 32.95
N VAL A 150 -38.07 0.68 32.26
CA VAL A 150 -37.27 -0.39 31.62
C VAL A 150 -36.82 -1.41 32.67
N GLN A 151 -36.29 -0.93 33.80
CA GLN A 151 -35.89 -1.78 34.92
C GLN A 151 -37.00 -2.74 35.39
N ASN A 152 -38.21 -2.22 35.64
CA ASN A 152 -39.32 -3.04 36.14
C ASN A 152 -39.77 -4.07 35.10
N ALA A 153 -39.86 -3.66 33.84
CA ALA A 153 -40.26 -4.54 32.74
C ALA A 153 -39.24 -5.67 32.53
N ILE A 154 -37.93 -5.37 32.60
CA ILE A 154 -36.86 -6.37 32.54
C ILE A 154 -36.92 -7.32 33.73
N SER A 155 -37.07 -6.81 34.96
CA SER A 155 -37.19 -7.67 36.15
C SER A 155 -38.40 -8.60 36.06
N THR A 156 -39.50 -8.14 35.44
CA THR A 156 -40.67 -8.97 35.15
C THR A 156 -40.34 -10.05 34.12
N ALA A 157 -39.66 -9.69 33.04
CA ALA A 157 -39.22 -10.64 32.00
C ALA A 157 -38.26 -11.71 32.54
N GLN A 158 -37.28 -11.33 33.36
CA GLN A 158 -36.33 -12.26 34.00
C GLN A 158 -36.99 -13.18 35.05
N SER A 159 -38.21 -12.86 35.50
CA SER A 159 -38.99 -13.67 36.43
C SER A 159 -40.09 -14.48 35.75
N ALA A 160 -40.12 -14.52 34.41
CA ALA A 160 -41.08 -15.29 33.64
C ALA A 160 -40.78 -16.80 33.69
N ASN A 161 -41.65 -17.61 33.09
CA ASN A 161 -41.44 -19.06 32.95
C ASN A 161 -40.38 -19.44 31.88
N PHE A 162 -39.65 -18.45 31.37
CA PHE A 162 -38.48 -18.58 30.52
C PHE A 162 -37.39 -17.65 31.08
N ILE A 163 -36.13 -17.90 30.75
CA ILE A 163 -35.02 -17.00 31.13
C ILE A 163 -34.86 -15.98 30.02
N LEU A 164 -34.99 -14.68 30.32
CA LEU A 164 -34.53 -13.64 29.39
C LEU A 164 -33.00 -13.61 29.47
N ASP A 165 -32.32 -14.14 28.47
CA ASP A 165 -30.86 -14.28 28.47
C ASP A 165 -30.16 -12.97 28.11
N ARG A 166 -30.77 -12.16 27.24
CA ARG A 166 -30.16 -10.94 26.73
C ARG A 166 -31.14 -9.78 26.56
N PHE A 167 -30.67 -8.58 26.90
CA PHE A 167 -31.33 -7.33 26.55
C PHE A 167 -30.31 -6.34 25.98
N SER A 168 -30.58 -5.87 24.77
CA SER A 168 -29.74 -4.94 24.02
C SER A 168 -30.55 -3.75 23.49
N VAL A 169 -29.88 -2.61 23.27
CA VAL A 169 -30.52 -1.39 22.76
C VAL A 169 -29.75 -0.85 21.55
N ILE A 170 -30.45 -0.68 20.43
CA ILE A 170 -30.00 0.05 19.23
C ILE A 170 -30.66 1.43 19.23
N ALA A 171 -29.97 2.40 19.83
CA ALA A 171 -30.37 3.79 19.89
C ALA A 171 -30.16 4.49 18.53
N ILE A 172 -31.03 5.43 18.18
CA ILE A 172 -30.88 6.26 16.97
C ILE A 172 -30.52 7.67 17.40
N GLU A 173 -29.49 8.23 16.78
CA GLU A 173 -29.06 9.59 17.07
C GLU A 173 -30.05 10.61 16.48
N ASP A 174 -30.62 11.50 17.30
CA ASP A 174 -31.45 12.65 16.86
C ASP A 174 -31.00 13.94 17.56
N PRO A 175 -29.84 14.52 17.19
CA PRO A 175 -29.32 15.72 17.84
C PRO A 175 -30.20 16.95 17.55
N PRO A 176 -30.45 17.84 18.54
CA PRO A 176 -29.87 17.85 19.88
C PRO A 176 -30.77 17.17 20.95
N TYR A 177 -31.75 16.36 20.54
CA TYR A 177 -32.80 15.85 21.43
C TYR A 177 -32.46 14.52 22.09
N PHE A 178 -31.65 13.70 21.43
CA PHE A 178 -31.18 12.42 21.95
C PHE A 178 -29.83 12.05 21.31
N ASP A 179 -28.79 12.03 22.12
CA ASP A 179 -27.42 11.68 21.70
C ASP A 179 -26.89 10.41 22.40
N ALA A 180 -25.63 10.07 22.15
CA ALA A 180 -24.99 8.92 22.77
C ALA A 180 -24.91 8.99 24.29
N THR A 181 -24.80 10.19 24.87
CA THR A 181 -24.79 10.38 26.32
C THR A 181 -26.19 10.13 26.89
N ASP A 182 -27.24 10.62 26.22
CA ASP A 182 -28.63 10.37 26.62
C ASP A 182 -28.99 8.89 26.56
N ALA A 183 -28.56 8.20 25.49
CA ALA A 183 -28.75 6.77 25.31
C ALA A 183 -28.06 5.96 26.41
N ALA A 184 -26.77 6.23 26.65
CA ALA A 184 -25.99 5.58 27.70
C ALA A 184 -26.65 5.76 29.08
N ASN A 185 -26.98 6.99 29.46
CA ASN A 185 -27.60 7.29 30.75
C ASN A 185 -28.94 6.58 30.98
N SER A 186 -29.70 6.36 29.91
CA SER A 186 -31.08 5.87 29.99
C SER A 186 -31.19 4.35 29.86
N TYR A 187 -30.21 3.70 29.24
CA TYR A 187 -30.29 2.30 28.88
C TYR A 187 -29.08 1.44 29.33
N ASP A 188 -27.87 1.98 29.49
CA ASP A 188 -26.68 1.20 29.93
C ASP A 188 -26.89 0.49 31.27
N PRO A 189 -27.57 1.06 32.29
CA PRO A 189 -27.81 0.36 33.55
C PRO A 189 -28.71 -0.88 33.41
N HIS A 190 -29.32 -1.11 32.25
CA HIS A 190 -30.39 -2.08 32.04
C HIS A 190 -30.01 -3.21 31.08
N VAL A 191 -28.95 -3.06 30.27
CA VAL A 191 -28.48 -4.09 29.34
C VAL A 191 -27.68 -5.19 30.06
N PHE A 192 -27.79 -6.44 29.58
CA PHE A 192 -27.14 -7.59 30.21
C PHE A 192 -27.03 -8.78 29.22
N GLY A 193 -26.33 -9.83 29.64
CA GLY A 193 -26.21 -11.06 28.85
C GLY A 193 -25.35 -10.92 27.60
N GLY A 194 -24.40 -9.97 27.63
CA GLY A 194 -23.67 -9.50 26.45
C GLY A 194 -24.32 -8.31 25.74
N GLY A 195 -25.59 -8.00 26.03
CA GLY A 195 -26.21 -6.81 25.47
C GLY A 195 -25.52 -5.50 25.89
N ALA A 196 -25.58 -4.52 25.00
CA ALA A 196 -25.08 -3.16 25.22
C ALA A 196 -26.02 -2.13 24.60
N VAL A 197 -25.74 -0.84 24.80
CA VAL A 197 -26.38 0.26 24.09
C VAL A 197 -25.46 0.71 22.96
N PHE A 198 -25.95 0.64 21.72
CA PHE A 198 -25.24 1.16 20.56
C PHE A 198 -26.07 2.22 19.87
N VAL A 199 -25.45 3.35 19.58
CA VAL A 199 -26.04 4.42 18.79
C VAL A 199 -25.70 4.20 17.34
N VAL A 200 -26.72 4.29 16.48
CA VAL A 200 -26.60 4.16 15.03
C VAL A 200 -27.16 5.38 14.32
N THR A 201 -26.59 5.68 13.16
CA THR A 201 -27.00 6.83 12.31
C THR A 201 -27.52 6.40 10.95
N SER A 202 -27.49 5.11 10.65
CA SER A 202 -27.99 4.53 9.40
C SER A 202 -28.65 3.17 9.64
N PHE A 203 -29.56 2.79 8.72
CA PHE A 203 -30.16 1.45 8.76
C PHE A 203 -29.14 0.34 8.52
N THR A 204 -28.05 0.65 7.82
CA THR A 204 -26.99 -0.31 7.55
C THR A 204 -26.21 -0.64 8.82
N GLU A 205 -25.89 0.38 9.61
CA GLU A 205 -25.24 0.22 10.91
C GLU A 205 -26.16 -0.51 11.88
N PHE A 206 -27.44 -0.15 11.90
CA PHE A 206 -28.48 -0.90 12.59
C PHE A 206 -28.40 -2.39 12.23
N ALA A 207 -28.44 -2.73 10.94
CA ALA A 207 -28.49 -4.11 10.47
C ALA A 207 -27.22 -4.90 10.85
N GLY A 208 -26.05 -4.27 10.69
CA GLY A 208 -24.76 -4.85 11.09
C GLY A 208 -24.72 -5.20 12.57
N PHE A 209 -25.34 -4.36 13.42
CA PHE A 209 -25.35 -4.56 14.86
C PHE A 209 -26.40 -5.56 15.34
N VAL A 210 -27.48 -5.86 14.59
CA VAL A 210 -28.45 -6.87 15.04
C VAL A 210 -27.77 -8.21 15.34
N GLY A 211 -26.93 -8.71 14.42
CA GLY A 211 -26.29 -10.01 14.56
C GLY A 211 -25.31 -10.08 15.73
N SER A 212 -24.53 -9.02 15.94
CA SER A 212 -23.49 -9.01 16.98
C SER A 212 -24.04 -8.51 18.33
N LEU A 213 -24.89 -7.50 18.35
CA LEU A 213 -25.46 -6.90 19.56
C LEU A 213 -26.62 -7.70 20.12
N CYS A 214 -27.58 -8.04 19.27
CA CYS A 214 -28.81 -8.67 19.70
C CYS A 214 -28.71 -10.19 19.69
N MET A 215 -27.67 -10.78 19.09
CA MET A 215 -27.47 -12.21 19.08
C MET A 215 -26.01 -12.67 19.18
N GLY A 216 -25.04 -11.76 19.25
CA GLY A 216 -23.64 -12.14 19.09
C GLY A 216 -23.07 -12.91 20.28
N GLU A 217 -22.24 -13.88 19.98
CA GLU A 217 -21.49 -14.62 20.99
C GLU A 217 -20.38 -13.76 21.60
N PRO A 218 -19.94 -14.01 22.85
CA PRO A 218 -18.79 -13.34 23.42
C PRO A 218 -17.54 -13.54 22.54
N LEU A 219 -16.82 -12.45 22.32
CA LEU A 219 -15.61 -12.43 21.50
C LEU A 219 -14.39 -12.18 22.38
N LYS A 220 -13.22 -12.62 21.92
CA LYS A 220 -11.92 -12.25 22.49
C LYS A 220 -11.05 -11.59 21.42
N LEU A 221 -10.35 -10.52 21.82
CA LEU A 221 -9.35 -9.84 20.99
C LEU A 221 -7.99 -10.44 21.31
N VAL A 222 -7.37 -11.12 20.36
CA VAL A 222 -6.07 -11.80 20.57
C VAL A 222 -4.89 -11.03 19.97
N GLY A 223 -5.14 -9.95 19.24
CA GLY A 223 -4.08 -9.08 18.72
C GLY A 223 -4.62 -7.81 18.06
N MET A 224 -3.85 -6.72 18.18
CA MET A 224 -4.10 -5.45 17.50
C MET A 224 -2.79 -4.96 16.86
N GLU A 225 -2.75 -4.92 15.54
CA GLU A 225 -1.57 -4.56 14.75
C GLU A 225 -1.81 -3.24 14.03
N VAL A 226 -0.90 -2.26 14.21
CA VAL A 226 -0.92 -0.96 13.53
C VAL A 226 0.25 -0.90 12.55
N THR A 227 -0.04 -1.13 11.28
CA THR A 227 0.98 -1.39 10.25
C THR A 227 0.96 -0.38 9.11
N GLN A 228 2.15 -0.07 8.59
CA GLN A 228 2.37 0.80 7.43
C GLN A 228 3.17 0.09 6.31
N VAL A 229 4.15 -0.74 6.70
CA VAL A 229 5.01 -1.51 5.79
C VAL A 229 5.28 -2.90 6.37
N VAL A 230 5.81 -2.93 7.60
CA VAL A 230 6.07 -4.13 8.40
C VAL A 230 5.77 -3.86 9.87
N GLN A 231 5.27 -4.86 10.60
CA GLN A 231 4.92 -4.71 12.02
C GLN A 231 4.88 -6.05 12.78
N ASP A 232 5.17 -6.00 14.08
CA ASP A 232 4.93 -7.08 15.06
C ASP A 232 3.66 -6.81 15.89
N LEU A 233 3.11 -7.79 16.61
CA LEU A 233 1.87 -7.57 17.39
C LEU A 233 2.08 -6.66 18.61
N ASP A 234 3.34 -6.40 18.98
CA ASP A 234 3.70 -5.45 20.05
C ASP A 234 3.87 -4.01 19.55
N ASN A 235 3.64 -3.77 18.26
CA ASN A 235 3.75 -2.50 17.55
C ASN A 235 5.09 -1.79 17.75
N LYS A 236 6.21 -2.52 17.59
CA LYS A 236 7.57 -1.99 17.82
C LYS A 236 8.23 -1.31 16.63
N VAL A 237 7.82 -1.60 15.40
CA VAL A 237 8.34 -0.91 14.21
C VAL A 237 7.82 0.54 14.21
N GLN A 238 8.70 1.52 13.97
CA GLN A 238 8.33 2.92 14.09
C GLN A 238 7.37 3.36 12.97
N LEU A 239 6.31 4.08 13.35
CA LEU A 239 5.34 4.63 12.40
C LEU A 239 5.75 6.03 11.95
N VAL A 240 5.53 6.32 10.67
CA VAL A 240 5.80 7.61 10.03
C VAL A 240 4.51 8.43 9.93
N GLU A 241 4.59 9.71 10.27
CA GLU A 241 3.49 10.67 10.18
C GLU A 241 2.94 10.78 8.75
N LYS A 242 1.61 10.88 8.63
CA LYS A 242 0.83 10.95 7.37
C LYS A 242 1.01 9.76 6.42
N LYS A 243 1.71 8.70 6.83
CA LYS A 243 1.84 7.50 6.00
C LYS A 243 0.62 6.62 6.17
N LYS A 244 0.01 6.20 5.06
CA LYS A 244 -1.16 5.31 5.03
C LYS A 244 -0.99 4.14 6.01
N THR A 245 -1.94 4.00 6.95
CA THR A 245 -1.85 3.07 8.08
C THR A 245 -3.09 2.21 8.16
N LEU A 246 -2.88 0.91 8.36
CA LEU A 246 -3.94 -0.07 8.59
C LEU A 246 -3.85 -0.58 10.03
N VAL A 247 -4.98 -0.59 10.72
CA VAL A 247 -5.15 -1.32 11.99
C VAL A 247 -5.83 -2.63 11.69
N ARG A 248 -5.22 -3.74 12.09
CA ARG A 248 -5.77 -5.09 11.96
C ARG A 248 -6.03 -5.65 13.35
N THR A 249 -7.26 -6.05 13.62
CA THR A 249 -7.63 -6.69 14.88
C THR A 249 -8.05 -8.14 14.66
N TYR A 250 -7.49 -9.01 15.50
CA TYR A 250 -7.67 -10.46 15.40
C TYR A 250 -8.65 -10.90 16.46
N ILE A 251 -9.82 -11.36 16.01
CA ILE A 251 -10.95 -11.70 16.86
C ILE A 251 -11.22 -13.19 16.77
N GLU A 252 -11.51 -13.80 17.93
CA GLU A 252 -11.90 -15.20 18.04
C GLU A 252 -13.22 -15.33 18.84
N PRO A 253 -13.98 -16.42 18.62
CA PRO A 253 -15.03 -16.82 19.55
C PRO A 253 -14.42 -17.10 20.93
N LYS A 254 -15.05 -16.63 22.01
CA LYS A 254 -14.52 -16.82 23.38
C LYS A 254 -14.40 -18.29 23.78
N ASP A 255 -15.44 -19.08 23.50
CA ASP A 255 -15.52 -20.49 23.90
C ASP A 255 -14.96 -21.45 22.83
N GLY A 256 -14.52 -20.92 21.69
CA GLY A 256 -13.50 -21.53 20.84
C GLY A 256 -13.89 -22.70 19.92
N THR A 257 -15.17 -22.95 19.65
CA THR A 257 -15.57 -24.10 18.80
C THR A 257 -16.24 -23.75 17.47
N ASP A 258 -17.16 -22.78 17.44
CA ASP A 258 -17.92 -22.48 16.21
C ASP A 258 -17.56 -21.09 15.66
N PRO A 259 -17.39 -20.94 14.33
CA PRO A 259 -17.20 -19.63 13.72
C PRO A 259 -18.41 -18.71 13.92
N VAL A 260 -18.16 -17.44 14.23
CA VAL A 260 -19.23 -16.45 14.49
C VAL A 260 -19.01 -15.18 13.69
N LYS A 261 -20.09 -14.52 13.27
CA LYS A 261 -19.99 -13.20 12.65
C LYS A 261 -19.49 -12.20 13.70
N ALA A 262 -18.40 -11.50 13.40
CA ALA A 262 -17.80 -10.51 14.27
C ALA A 262 -17.79 -9.13 13.60
N THR A 263 -18.21 -8.13 14.37
CA THR A 263 -18.16 -6.71 14.02
C THR A 263 -17.64 -5.93 15.21
N ALA A 264 -16.83 -4.91 14.95
CA ALA A 264 -16.32 -4.00 15.97
C ALA A 264 -16.12 -2.61 15.37
N ARG A 265 -15.98 -1.61 16.25
CA ARG A 265 -15.58 -0.26 15.87
C ARG A 265 -14.25 0.10 16.50
N LEU A 266 -13.48 0.94 15.82
CA LEU A 266 -12.20 1.43 16.32
C LEU A 266 -12.36 2.90 16.77
N LYS A 267 -12.29 3.14 18.07
CA LYS A 267 -12.24 4.49 18.63
C LYS A 267 -10.81 5.01 18.55
N GLY A 268 -10.67 6.27 18.17
CA GLY A 268 -9.41 6.99 18.21
C GLY A 268 -9.54 8.22 19.08
N SER A 269 -8.66 8.37 20.07
CA SER A 269 -8.58 9.56 20.92
C SER A 269 -7.17 10.13 20.99
N ARG A 270 -7.11 11.41 21.33
CA ARG A 270 -5.85 12.11 21.62
C ARG A 270 -6.00 12.87 22.93
N GLY A 271 -5.31 12.40 23.98
CA GLY A 271 -5.41 12.99 25.31
C GLY A 271 -6.81 12.89 25.89
N GLY A 272 -7.50 11.75 25.66
CA GLY A 272 -8.87 11.50 26.13
C GLY A 272 -9.98 12.25 25.39
N VAL A 273 -9.68 12.91 24.25
CA VAL A 273 -10.67 13.54 23.38
C VAL A 273 -10.77 12.75 22.08
N ASP A 274 -11.99 12.38 21.69
CA ASP A 274 -12.25 11.67 20.43
C ASP A 274 -11.76 12.46 19.23
N LEU A 275 -11.09 11.76 18.32
CA LEU A 275 -10.63 12.32 17.05
C LEU A 275 -11.81 12.46 16.07
N PRO A 276 -11.80 13.45 15.16
CA PRO A 276 -12.82 13.58 14.13
C PRO A 276 -13.00 12.29 13.32
N GLY A 277 -14.25 11.87 13.15
CA GLY A 277 -14.60 10.61 12.47
C GLY A 277 -14.51 9.36 13.37
N SER A 278 -14.15 9.50 14.65
CA SER A 278 -14.23 8.41 15.62
C SER A 278 -15.69 8.16 16.02
N PRO A 279 -16.12 6.90 16.18
CA PRO A 279 -15.38 5.67 15.90
C PRO A 279 -15.41 5.28 14.41
N LEU A 280 -14.38 4.54 13.96
CA LEU A 280 -14.30 3.99 12.61
C LEU A 280 -14.99 2.63 12.51
N THR A 281 -15.66 2.38 11.38
CA THR A 281 -16.16 1.06 10.99
C THR A 281 -15.09 0.29 10.22
N ALA A 282 -15.09 -1.04 10.34
CA ALA A 282 -14.14 -1.89 9.63
C ALA A 282 -14.33 -1.78 8.11
N SER A 283 -13.23 -1.75 7.36
CA SER A 283 -13.17 -1.72 5.89
C SER A 283 -13.38 -3.08 5.22
N ASN A 284 -13.67 -4.12 6.01
CA ASN A 284 -14.06 -5.44 5.50
C ASN A 284 -15.41 -5.36 4.78
N SER A 285 -15.66 -6.32 3.90
CA SER A 285 -16.98 -6.51 3.28
C SER A 285 -18.08 -6.51 4.35
N GLY A 286 -19.04 -5.60 4.21
CA GLY A 286 -20.15 -5.44 5.17
C GLY A 286 -19.75 -4.93 6.56
N GLY A 287 -18.50 -4.52 6.76
CA GLY A 287 -17.95 -4.11 8.06
C GLY A 287 -17.77 -5.27 9.04
N SER A 288 -17.68 -6.51 8.56
CA SER A 288 -17.67 -7.71 9.39
C SER A 288 -16.68 -8.77 8.90
N ILE A 289 -16.38 -9.74 9.77
CA ILE A 289 -15.68 -10.97 9.42
C ILE A 289 -16.41 -12.18 9.99
N VAL A 290 -16.01 -13.38 9.57
CA VAL A 290 -16.31 -14.62 10.28
C VAL A 290 -15.14 -14.94 11.21
N ALA A 291 -15.28 -14.62 12.50
CA ALA A 291 -14.29 -14.92 13.52
C ALA A 291 -14.22 -16.43 13.76
N LYS A 292 -13.01 -16.97 13.76
CA LYS A 292 -12.70 -18.41 13.88
C LYS A 292 -11.64 -18.61 14.97
N PRO A 293 -11.60 -19.76 15.67
CA PRO A 293 -10.53 -20.06 16.63
C PRO A 293 -9.12 -19.96 16.02
N ASP A 294 -8.10 -19.69 16.83
CA ASP A 294 -6.70 -19.57 16.41
C ASP A 294 -6.46 -18.51 15.31
N ALA A 295 -7.04 -17.31 15.45
CA ALA A 295 -6.98 -16.24 14.47
C ALA A 295 -5.54 -15.86 14.07
N LEU A 296 -4.61 -15.88 15.03
CA LEU A 296 -3.21 -15.55 14.77
C LEU A 296 -2.51 -16.56 13.83
N SER A 297 -3.01 -17.79 13.72
CA SER A 297 -2.49 -18.79 12.77
C SER A 297 -2.81 -18.46 11.31
N ARG A 298 -3.77 -17.56 11.08
CA ARG A 298 -4.24 -17.10 9.76
C ARG A 298 -3.97 -15.60 9.55
N ARG A 299 -2.94 -15.07 10.22
CA ARG A 299 -2.54 -13.66 10.13
C ARG A 299 -2.16 -13.24 8.71
N ASP A 300 -1.81 -14.18 7.83
CA ASP A 300 -1.55 -14.01 6.40
C ASP A 300 -2.83 -13.69 5.58
N THR A 301 -4.02 -13.98 6.12
CA THR A 301 -5.29 -13.76 5.45
C THR A 301 -5.91 -12.43 5.89
N LEU A 302 -6.02 -11.46 4.96
CA LEU A 302 -6.52 -10.11 5.28
C LEU A 302 -7.98 -10.12 5.74
N SER A 303 -8.83 -10.97 5.14
CA SER A 303 -10.27 -11.06 5.45
C SER A 303 -10.57 -11.75 6.79
N ASP A 304 -9.59 -12.41 7.41
CA ASP A 304 -9.72 -13.06 8.73
C ASP A 304 -9.38 -12.10 9.90
N SER A 305 -9.02 -10.84 9.61
CA SER A 305 -8.90 -9.75 10.60
C SER A 305 -9.91 -8.64 10.33
N LEU A 306 -10.42 -7.99 11.38
CA LEU A 306 -11.15 -6.73 11.22
C LEU A 306 -10.13 -5.63 10.93
N ASN A 307 -10.33 -4.93 9.82
CA ASN A 307 -9.36 -4.01 9.25
C ASN A 307 -9.92 -2.58 9.30
N PHE A 308 -9.12 -1.62 9.76
CA PHE A 308 -9.51 -0.21 9.83
C PHE A 308 -8.40 0.63 9.21
N GLN A 309 -8.69 1.26 8.08
CA GLN A 309 -7.78 2.24 7.50
C GLN A 309 -7.94 3.56 8.27
N LEU A 310 -6.85 4.03 8.88
CA LEU A 310 -6.89 5.28 9.64
C LEU A 310 -6.94 6.49 8.70
N PRO A 311 -7.78 7.50 8.99
CA PRO A 311 -7.84 8.73 8.19
C PRO A 311 -6.61 9.61 8.48
N ASP A 312 -6.22 10.45 7.51
CA ASP A 312 -5.03 11.30 7.59
C ASP A 312 -5.00 12.20 8.85
N SER A 313 -6.17 12.62 9.33
CA SER A 313 -6.31 13.42 10.56
C SER A 313 -5.81 12.70 11.82
N TRP A 314 -5.75 11.37 11.81
CA TRP A 314 -5.26 10.54 12.92
C TRP A 314 -3.77 10.22 12.81
N LEU A 315 -3.15 10.38 11.65
CA LEU A 315 -1.78 9.92 11.36
C LEU A 315 -0.68 10.85 11.88
N SER A 316 -0.88 11.50 13.03
CA SER A 316 0.06 12.46 13.63
C SER A 316 0.13 12.35 15.15
N GLY A 317 1.30 12.62 15.72
CA GLY A 317 1.52 12.58 17.17
C GLY A 317 1.18 11.23 17.81
N SER A 318 0.85 11.24 19.09
CA SER A 318 0.39 10.04 19.80
C SER A 318 -1.14 9.91 19.70
N VAL A 319 -1.60 8.70 19.36
CA VAL A 319 -3.01 8.34 19.25
C VAL A 319 -3.28 7.09 20.08
N GLU A 320 -4.37 7.15 20.84
CA GLU A 320 -4.93 6.02 21.58
C GLU A 320 -6.01 5.39 20.70
N LEU A 321 -5.86 4.11 20.42
CA LEU A 321 -6.79 3.31 19.64
C LEU A 321 -7.45 2.30 20.58
N GLU A 322 -8.77 2.22 20.58
CA GLU A 322 -9.54 1.27 21.39
C GLU A 322 -10.50 0.51 20.49
N LEU A 323 -10.49 -0.82 20.60
CA LEU A 323 -11.47 -1.65 19.89
C LEU A 323 -12.72 -1.84 20.76
N GLU A 324 -13.83 -1.30 20.29
CA GLU A 324 -15.15 -1.48 20.91
C GLU A 324 -15.87 -2.62 20.18
N ALA A 325 -16.03 -3.76 20.84
CA ALA A 325 -16.83 -4.86 20.29
C ALA A 325 -18.32 -4.50 20.31
N VAL A 326 -19.00 -4.79 19.21
CA VAL A 326 -20.43 -4.56 19.11
C VAL A 326 -21.16 -5.78 19.68
N GLY A 327 -21.64 -5.70 20.92
CA GLY A 327 -22.55 -6.73 21.46
C GLY A 327 -22.05 -7.66 22.55
N GLY A 328 -21.05 -7.23 23.32
CA GLY A 328 -20.59 -7.96 24.48
C GLY A 328 -19.38 -7.33 25.13
N THR A 329 -18.95 -7.92 26.24
CA THR A 329 -17.60 -7.73 26.76
C THR A 329 -16.63 -8.43 25.82
N LEU A 330 -15.75 -7.66 25.19
CA LEU A 330 -14.58 -8.17 24.50
C LEU A 330 -13.58 -8.65 25.56
N ASP A 331 -13.22 -9.93 25.54
CA ASP A 331 -12.14 -10.43 26.39
C ASP A 331 -10.81 -10.02 25.75
N CYS A 332 -10.16 -9.02 26.34
CA CYS A 332 -8.93 -8.43 25.82
C CYS A 332 -7.75 -9.35 26.16
N MET A 333 -7.06 -9.86 25.15
CA MET A 333 -5.89 -10.73 25.26
C MET A 333 -4.73 -10.27 24.36
N GLU A 334 -4.84 -9.08 23.75
CA GLU A 334 -3.81 -8.51 22.91
C GLU A 334 -2.58 -8.09 23.71
N SER A 335 -1.43 -8.16 23.04
CA SER A 335 -0.15 -7.64 23.57
C SER A 335 0.16 -6.22 23.13
N ALA A 336 -0.74 -5.59 22.37
CA ALA A 336 -0.54 -4.28 21.78
C ALA A 336 -0.53 -3.17 22.84
N GLY A 337 0.24 -2.11 22.62
CA GLY A 337 0.24 -0.94 23.51
C GLY A 337 1.15 -1.05 24.75
N PRO A 338 1.16 -0.02 25.61
CA PRO A 338 1.98 -0.02 26.83
C PRO A 338 1.43 -0.92 27.94
N THR A 339 0.13 -1.24 27.87
CA THR A 339 -0.57 -2.15 28.77
C THR A 339 -1.18 -3.25 27.91
N ALA A 340 -1.03 -4.51 28.29
CA ALA A 340 -1.66 -5.63 27.60
C ALA A 340 -3.03 -5.94 28.20
N ASN A 341 -3.91 -6.55 27.40
CA ASN A 341 -5.24 -7.02 27.81
C ASN A 341 -6.19 -5.89 28.25
N ASP A 342 -6.16 -4.75 27.56
CA ASP A 342 -7.04 -3.60 27.78
C ASP A 342 -7.86 -3.19 26.55
N CYS A 343 -7.75 -3.94 25.45
CA CYS A 343 -8.35 -3.67 24.15
C CYS A 343 -7.87 -2.36 23.50
N MET A 344 -6.75 -1.82 23.97
CA MET A 344 -6.20 -0.56 23.50
C MET A 344 -4.82 -0.74 22.87
N SER A 345 -4.43 0.23 22.06
CA SER A 345 -3.06 0.43 21.64
C SER A 345 -2.76 1.92 21.56
N THR A 346 -1.67 2.35 22.20
CA THR A 346 -1.14 3.70 22.01
C THR A 346 0.03 3.65 21.05
N VAL A 347 -0.09 4.34 19.93
CA VAL A 347 0.97 4.47 18.92
C VAL A 347 1.39 5.92 18.74
N THR A 348 2.63 6.13 18.31
CA THR A 348 3.16 7.45 18.00
C THR A 348 3.61 7.50 16.55
N PHE A 349 3.03 8.43 15.80
CA PHE A 349 3.43 8.77 14.44
C PHE A 349 4.56 9.80 14.51
N ASN A 350 5.74 9.39 14.03
CA ASN A 350 6.95 10.21 14.07
C ASN A 350 7.05 11.01 12.78
N GLN A 351 7.34 12.30 12.90
CA GLN A 351 7.68 13.12 11.75
C GLN A 351 8.87 12.49 10.99
N GLY A 352 8.80 12.50 9.67
CA GLY A 352 9.86 12.03 8.78
C GLY A 352 10.10 13.01 7.64
N SER A 353 11.28 12.92 7.02
CA SER A 353 11.61 13.65 5.80
C SER A 353 10.98 12.98 4.57
N GLU A 354 10.83 13.77 3.50
CA GLU A 354 10.42 13.25 2.19
C GLU A 354 11.61 12.52 1.55
N LEU A 355 11.34 11.45 0.82
CA LEU A 355 12.36 10.80 0.00
C LEU A 355 12.57 11.63 -1.27
N GLU A 356 13.78 12.08 -1.54
CA GLU A 356 14.11 12.84 -2.76
C GLU A 356 14.67 11.94 -3.85
N VAL A 357 13.93 11.73 -4.95
CA VAL A 357 14.34 10.87 -6.07
C VAL A 357 14.01 11.50 -7.42
N LYS A 358 14.98 11.48 -8.35
CA LYS A 358 14.75 11.73 -9.78
C LYS A 358 14.61 10.40 -10.51
N PHE A 359 13.42 10.14 -11.06
CA PHE A 359 13.17 8.96 -11.90
C PHE A 359 13.52 9.27 -13.36
N VAL A 360 14.50 8.55 -13.90
CA VAL A 360 15.00 8.75 -15.26
C VAL A 360 14.59 7.57 -16.15
N LYS A 361 13.76 7.84 -17.17
CA LYS A 361 13.40 6.86 -18.20
C LYS A 361 14.62 6.56 -19.04
N VAL A 362 15.10 5.32 -19.03
CA VAL A 362 16.19 4.90 -19.92
C VAL A 362 15.60 4.55 -21.28
N LYS A 363 15.86 5.39 -22.27
CA LYS A 363 15.35 5.27 -23.64
C LYS A 363 16.47 4.78 -24.57
N TYR A 364 16.15 3.81 -25.43
CA TYR A 364 17.08 3.27 -26.42
C TYR A 364 16.33 2.59 -27.57
N GLU A 365 17.05 2.35 -28.67
CA GLU A 365 16.49 1.69 -29.85
C GLU A 365 16.81 0.20 -29.85
N LYS A 366 15.83 -0.65 -30.20
CA LYS A 366 16.04 -2.09 -30.33
C LYS A 366 15.22 -2.66 -31.46
N SER A 367 15.90 -3.22 -32.46
CA SER A 367 15.26 -3.86 -33.63
C SER A 367 14.24 -2.96 -34.36
N GLY A 368 14.50 -1.65 -34.39
CA GLY A 368 13.62 -0.66 -35.03
C GLY A 368 12.42 -0.23 -34.18
N SER A 369 12.46 -0.44 -32.87
CA SER A 369 11.48 0.05 -31.90
C SER A 369 12.17 0.76 -30.75
N THR A 370 11.60 1.90 -30.34
CA THR A 370 12.00 2.61 -29.12
C THR A 370 11.53 1.84 -27.90
N ILE A 371 12.46 1.51 -27.01
CA ILE A 371 12.18 0.92 -25.71
C ILE A 371 12.37 2.01 -24.66
N GLN A 372 11.31 2.29 -23.90
CA GLN A 372 11.32 3.24 -22.79
C GLN A 372 10.13 2.99 -21.85
N PRO A 373 10.25 3.23 -20.53
CA PRO A 373 9.11 3.22 -19.64
C PRO A 373 8.10 4.33 -19.99
N SER A 374 6.83 4.08 -19.70
CA SER A 374 5.79 5.11 -19.74
C SER A 374 5.76 5.94 -18.46
N ASN A 375 5.06 7.08 -18.47
CA ASN A 375 4.83 7.86 -17.25
C ASN A 375 3.98 7.09 -16.23
N ALA A 376 3.07 6.21 -16.68
CA ALA A 376 2.30 5.34 -15.81
C ALA A 376 3.20 4.34 -15.07
N ASP A 377 4.24 3.83 -15.73
CA ASP A 377 5.23 2.95 -15.09
C ASP A 377 5.98 3.68 -13.97
N LEU A 378 6.40 4.93 -14.21
CA LEU A 378 7.06 5.73 -13.16
C LEU A 378 6.13 6.03 -11.98
N ASN A 379 4.87 6.38 -12.25
CA ASN A 379 3.87 6.60 -11.20
C ASN A 379 3.67 5.33 -10.36
N GLU A 380 3.70 4.16 -11.00
CA GLU A 380 3.55 2.88 -10.33
C GLU A 380 4.79 2.54 -9.47
N LEU A 381 6.02 2.83 -9.95
CA LEU A 381 7.24 2.69 -9.15
C LEU A 381 7.22 3.58 -7.90
N GLU A 382 6.73 4.82 -8.03
CA GLU A 382 6.58 5.73 -6.90
C GLU A 382 5.59 5.16 -5.86
N GLN A 383 4.45 4.63 -6.30
CA GLN A 383 3.50 3.97 -5.40
C GLN A 383 4.09 2.74 -4.70
N ARG A 384 4.93 1.96 -5.39
CA ARG A 384 5.66 0.85 -4.77
C ARG A 384 6.64 1.33 -3.70
N LEU A 385 7.36 2.43 -3.94
CA LEU A 385 8.21 3.05 -2.91
C LEU A 385 7.37 3.55 -1.74
N LEU A 386 6.24 4.24 -1.97
CA LEU A 386 5.32 4.63 -0.91
C LEU A 386 4.73 3.42 -0.15
N ALA A 387 4.62 2.25 -0.75
CA ALA A 387 4.21 1.03 -0.06
C ALA A 387 5.33 0.33 0.73
N THR A 388 6.60 0.53 0.34
CA THR A 388 7.75 -0.21 0.89
C THR A 388 8.68 0.62 1.77
N PHE A 389 8.78 1.94 1.56
CA PHE A 389 9.75 2.78 2.23
C PHE A 389 9.10 3.52 3.42
N PRO A 390 9.87 3.81 4.49
CA PRO A 390 9.43 4.58 5.67
C PRO A 390 9.31 6.08 5.37
N THR A 391 8.51 6.45 4.38
CA THR A 391 8.16 7.84 4.06
C THR A 391 6.68 7.95 3.68
N SER A 392 6.08 9.12 3.92
CA SER A 392 4.69 9.42 3.54
C SER A 392 4.59 10.12 2.19
N LYS A 393 5.67 10.72 1.70
CA LYS A 393 5.72 11.47 0.44
C LYS A 393 7.09 11.38 -0.20
N ILE A 394 7.11 11.42 -1.53
CA ILE A 394 8.33 11.44 -2.34
C ILE A 394 8.40 12.81 -3.01
N ASP A 395 9.51 13.51 -2.82
CA ASP A 395 9.86 14.69 -3.60
C ASP A 395 10.46 14.21 -4.93
N ARG A 396 9.58 14.09 -5.93
CA ARG A 396 9.86 13.49 -7.22
C ARG A 396 10.21 14.54 -8.26
N THR A 397 11.24 14.24 -9.05
CA THR A 397 11.43 14.80 -10.39
C THR A 397 11.56 13.69 -11.44
N THR A 398 11.37 14.02 -12.71
CA THR A 398 11.50 13.06 -13.81
C THR A 398 12.46 13.54 -14.89
N GLY A 399 12.96 12.60 -15.68
CA GLY A 399 13.69 12.92 -16.91
C GLY A 399 13.77 11.72 -17.84
N THR A 400 14.38 11.92 -18.99
CA THR A 400 14.68 10.84 -19.95
C THR A 400 16.16 10.84 -20.28
N LEU A 401 16.82 9.71 -20.07
CA LEU A 401 18.16 9.46 -20.57
C LEU A 401 18.07 8.68 -21.88
N ASP A 402 18.20 9.39 -23.01
CA ASP A 402 18.29 8.77 -24.32
C ASP A 402 19.73 8.27 -24.56
N MET A 403 19.90 6.95 -24.61
CA MET A 403 21.21 6.34 -24.81
C MET A 403 21.76 6.58 -26.23
N GLY A 404 20.91 6.93 -27.20
CA GLY A 404 21.28 7.11 -28.61
C GLY A 404 21.87 5.86 -29.28
N ALA A 405 21.81 4.70 -28.61
CA ALA A 405 22.43 3.45 -29.00
C ALA A 405 21.39 2.40 -29.41
N SER A 406 21.78 1.51 -30.32
CA SER A 406 20.98 0.35 -30.71
C SER A 406 21.37 -0.88 -29.89
N GLY A 407 20.39 -1.50 -29.23
CA GLY A 407 20.55 -2.70 -28.40
C GLY A 407 20.31 -2.43 -26.91
N ASP A 408 20.24 -3.52 -26.13
CA ASP A 408 20.05 -3.42 -24.68
C ASP A 408 21.23 -2.67 -24.03
N PRO A 409 20.98 -1.64 -23.18
CA PRO A 409 22.05 -0.85 -22.57
C PRO A 409 22.84 -1.66 -21.55
N LYS A 410 24.11 -1.30 -21.37
CA LYS A 410 24.91 -1.78 -20.24
C LYS A 410 24.64 -0.91 -19.01
N VAL A 411 24.57 -1.54 -17.85
CA VAL A 411 24.32 -0.85 -16.58
C VAL A 411 25.43 0.14 -16.24
N ASP A 412 26.69 -0.20 -16.50
CA ASP A 412 27.84 0.68 -16.25
C ASP A 412 27.73 1.98 -17.07
N ASP A 413 27.27 1.88 -18.34
CA ASP A 413 27.03 3.05 -19.20
C ASP A 413 25.89 3.91 -18.65
N VAL A 414 24.77 3.30 -18.23
CA VAL A 414 23.64 4.02 -17.63
C VAL A 414 24.04 4.73 -16.34
N LEU A 415 24.68 4.03 -15.39
CA LEU A 415 25.09 4.59 -14.10
C LEU A 415 26.11 5.72 -14.28
N SER A 416 27.07 5.56 -15.20
CA SER A 416 28.06 6.61 -15.50
C SER A 416 27.42 7.90 -16.01
N ARG A 417 26.41 7.79 -16.87
CA ARG A 417 25.66 8.93 -17.42
C ARG A 417 24.76 9.58 -16.38
N LEU A 418 24.08 8.79 -15.54
CA LEU A 418 23.28 9.32 -14.42
C LEU A 418 24.14 10.06 -13.40
N GLU A 419 25.29 9.51 -13.03
CA GLU A 419 26.23 10.18 -12.10
C GLU A 419 26.76 11.48 -12.72
N SER A 420 27.02 11.48 -14.03
CA SER A 420 27.46 12.68 -14.76
C SER A 420 26.38 13.75 -14.85
N MET A 421 25.13 13.36 -15.11
CA MET A 421 23.99 14.27 -15.06
C MET A 421 23.86 14.88 -13.67
N ARG A 422 23.85 14.05 -12.61
CA ARG A 422 23.75 14.51 -11.22
C ARG A 422 24.88 15.49 -10.85
N PHE A 423 26.11 15.20 -11.26
CA PHE A 423 27.28 16.07 -11.04
C PHE A 423 27.12 17.42 -11.76
N LEU A 424 26.72 17.40 -13.05
CA LEU A 424 26.54 18.62 -13.85
C LEU A 424 25.31 19.44 -13.44
N ASP A 425 24.31 18.79 -12.85
CA ASP A 425 23.14 19.43 -12.24
C ASP A 425 23.48 20.05 -10.87
N PHE A 426 24.76 19.97 -10.46
CA PHE A 426 25.28 20.41 -9.16
C PHE A 426 24.51 19.84 -7.97
N CYS A 427 23.99 18.62 -8.13
CA CYS A 427 23.29 17.94 -7.05
C CYS A 427 24.27 17.21 -6.12
N TRP A 428 24.76 17.94 -5.12
CA TRP A 428 25.69 17.47 -4.08
C TRP A 428 25.61 18.36 -2.83
N ASP A 429 26.19 17.91 -1.72
CA ASP A 429 26.03 18.48 -0.37
C ASP A 429 26.33 19.98 -0.31
N LEU A 430 27.36 20.44 -1.06
CA LEU A 430 27.80 21.84 -1.06
C LEU A 430 26.68 22.80 -1.51
N PHE A 431 25.74 22.32 -2.31
CA PHE A 431 24.61 23.07 -2.82
C PHE A 431 23.28 22.61 -2.20
N GLY A 432 23.33 21.80 -1.15
CA GLY A 432 22.16 21.34 -0.41
C GLY A 432 21.29 20.33 -1.17
N CYS A 433 21.85 19.61 -2.14
CA CYS A 433 21.10 18.63 -2.93
C CYS A 433 21.65 17.22 -2.70
N GLU A 434 20.83 16.35 -2.12
CA GLU A 434 21.14 14.93 -1.88
C GLU A 434 20.32 13.99 -2.78
N ARG A 435 19.48 14.54 -3.66
CA ARG A 435 18.54 13.79 -4.49
C ARG A 435 19.20 12.61 -5.21
N LEU A 436 18.59 11.44 -5.07
CA LEU A 436 19.04 10.19 -5.68
C LEU A 436 18.52 10.09 -7.11
N TYR A 437 19.31 9.53 -8.04
CA TYR A 437 18.87 9.33 -9.43
C TYR A 437 18.66 7.84 -9.69
N TYR A 438 17.46 7.48 -10.15
CA TYR A 438 17.10 6.10 -10.49
C TYR A 438 16.81 5.95 -11.98
N GLY A 439 17.62 5.17 -12.69
CA GLY A 439 17.40 4.79 -14.08
C GLY A 439 16.42 3.63 -14.21
N ALA A 440 15.23 3.90 -14.72
CA ALA A 440 14.19 2.91 -14.97
C ALA A 440 14.30 2.35 -16.40
N VAL A 441 14.44 1.02 -16.53
CA VAL A 441 14.48 0.33 -17.82
C VAL A 441 13.19 -0.46 -18.02
N ASP A 442 12.55 -0.30 -19.18
CA ASP A 442 11.29 -0.96 -19.49
C ASP A 442 11.39 -2.50 -19.46
N GLN A 443 10.33 -3.16 -19.00
CA GLN A 443 10.27 -4.62 -18.84
C GLN A 443 10.31 -5.42 -20.15
N THR A 444 9.98 -4.79 -21.29
CA THR A 444 10.15 -5.39 -22.63
C THR A 444 11.60 -5.39 -23.10
N GLY A 445 12.45 -4.63 -22.40
CA GLY A 445 13.87 -4.49 -22.59
C GLY A 445 14.73 -5.38 -21.69
N ARG A 446 16.05 -5.16 -21.72
CA ARG A 446 17.00 -5.75 -20.75
C ARG A 446 18.06 -4.75 -20.37
N LEU A 447 18.67 -4.99 -19.21
CA LEU A 447 19.87 -4.30 -18.75
C LEU A 447 21.02 -5.31 -18.73
N LEU A 448 22.19 -4.92 -19.24
CA LEU A 448 23.33 -5.82 -19.40
C LEU A 448 24.48 -5.47 -18.44
N THR A 449 25.24 -6.46 -18.03
CA THR A 449 26.54 -6.27 -17.37
C THR A 449 27.60 -5.87 -18.40
N SER A 450 28.77 -5.44 -17.92
CA SER A 450 29.96 -5.17 -18.76
C SER A 450 30.33 -6.35 -19.67
N SER A 451 30.16 -7.59 -19.20
CA SER A 451 30.41 -8.84 -19.94
C SER A 451 29.28 -9.24 -20.91
N GLY A 452 28.17 -8.48 -20.96
CA GLY A 452 27.02 -8.75 -21.81
C GLY A 452 26.02 -9.76 -21.24
N GLY A 453 26.19 -10.19 -19.99
CA GLY A 453 25.18 -10.96 -19.24
C GLY A 453 23.98 -10.07 -18.89
N GLY A 454 22.79 -10.65 -18.70
CA GLY A 454 21.66 -9.86 -18.21
C GLY A 454 21.79 -9.59 -16.70
N THR A 455 21.52 -8.37 -16.26
CA THR A 455 21.38 -8.01 -14.85
C THR A 455 19.96 -7.53 -14.56
N GLY A 456 19.55 -7.64 -13.30
CA GLY A 456 18.32 -7.03 -12.83
C GLY A 456 18.43 -5.51 -12.69
N GLY A 457 19.54 -5.06 -12.09
CA GLY A 457 19.81 -3.69 -11.69
C GLY A 457 21.20 -3.62 -11.06
N LYS A 458 21.66 -2.39 -10.77
CA LYS A 458 22.84 -2.11 -9.95
C LYS A 458 22.75 -0.73 -9.31
N ALA A 459 23.52 -0.51 -8.26
CA ALA A 459 23.82 0.80 -7.69
C ALA A 459 25.29 1.21 -7.87
N ASN A 460 25.55 2.50 -7.96
CA ASN A 460 26.90 3.07 -7.91
C ASN A 460 27.27 3.38 -6.45
N GLY A 461 28.01 2.49 -5.80
CA GLY A 461 28.38 2.60 -4.38
C GLY A 461 27.32 2.12 -3.39
N ILE A 462 27.76 1.76 -2.18
CA ILE A 462 26.93 1.42 -1.02
C ILE A 462 27.53 2.11 0.23
N PRO A 463 27.02 3.28 0.67
CA PRO A 463 26.03 4.12 0.02
C PRO A 463 26.57 4.77 -1.28
N GLY A 464 25.65 5.37 -2.03
CA GLY A 464 25.89 5.95 -3.34
C GLY A 464 24.82 6.98 -3.69
N SER A 465 24.80 7.45 -4.94
CA SER A 465 23.90 8.52 -5.38
C SER A 465 23.01 8.14 -6.56
N VAL A 466 23.41 7.14 -7.34
CA VAL A 466 22.66 6.70 -8.52
C VAL A 466 22.52 5.18 -8.56
N SER A 467 21.38 4.72 -9.08
CA SER A 467 21.11 3.32 -9.32
C SER A 467 20.24 3.13 -10.55
N ALA A 468 20.15 1.91 -11.07
CA ALA A 468 19.32 1.60 -12.23
C ALA A 468 18.81 0.17 -12.18
N GLY A 469 17.63 -0.08 -12.74
CA GLY A 469 17.08 -1.43 -12.81
C GLY A 469 15.95 -1.59 -13.83
N VAL A 470 15.72 -2.85 -14.20
CA VAL A 470 14.60 -3.22 -15.07
C VAL A 470 13.32 -3.32 -14.26
N ILE A 471 12.27 -2.62 -14.71
CA ILE A 471 10.92 -2.70 -14.18
C ILE A 471 10.42 -4.14 -14.32
N GLN A 472 9.68 -4.61 -13.32
CA GLN A 472 9.04 -5.92 -13.35
C GLN A 472 7.70 -5.81 -12.64
N ASP A 473 6.62 -6.21 -13.28
CA ASP A 473 5.29 -6.13 -12.68
C ASP A 473 4.86 -7.46 -12.03
N GLY A 474 3.66 -7.44 -11.43
CA GLY A 474 3.03 -8.62 -10.82
C GLY A 474 3.71 -9.12 -9.54
N ASN A 475 3.51 -10.40 -9.23
CA ASN A 475 4.09 -11.07 -8.05
C ASN A 475 5.40 -11.77 -8.41
N SER A 476 6.29 -11.05 -9.08
CA SER A 476 7.58 -11.53 -9.53
C SER A 476 8.70 -11.14 -8.55
N TYR A 477 9.81 -11.87 -8.59
CA TYR A 477 11.01 -11.59 -7.79
C TYR A 477 11.61 -10.20 -8.01
N GLY A 478 11.44 -9.65 -9.22
CA GLY A 478 11.95 -8.33 -9.58
C GLY A 478 11.01 -7.17 -9.23
N ARG A 479 9.82 -7.42 -8.67
CA ARG A 479 8.81 -6.36 -8.53
C ARG A 479 9.29 -5.15 -7.70
N ASN A 480 9.93 -5.42 -6.57
CA ASN A 480 10.50 -4.38 -5.70
C ASN A 480 11.98 -4.11 -6.02
N ARG A 481 12.43 -4.36 -7.26
CA ARG A 481 13.82 -4.17 -7.65
C ARG A 481 14.25 -2.70 -7.60
N HIS A 482 13.42 -1.77 -8.07
CA HIS A 482 13.73 -0.34 -7.96
C HIS A 482 14.00 0.06 -6.49
N GLY A 483 13.17 -0.39 -5.55
CA GLY A 483 13.39 -0.19 -4.11
C GLY A 483 14.64 -0.90 -3.58
N HIS A 484 15.01 -2.05 -4.14
CA HIS A 484 16.27 -2.74 -3.82
C HIS A 484 17.49 -1.90 -4.23
N GLU A 485 17.54 -1.44 -5.49
CA GLU A 485 18.69 -0.68 -5.98
C GLU A 485 18.80 0.71 -5.32
N ILE A 486 17.67 1.37 -5.04
CA ILE A 486 17.65 2.63 -4.28
C ILE A 486 18.07 2.39 -2.82
N ALA A 487 17.76 1.24 -2.23
CA ALA A 487 18.21 0.95 -0.87
C ALA A 487 19.75 0.78 -0.78
N HIS A 488 20.40 0.30 -1.84
CA HIS A 488 21.87 0.26 -1.94
C HIS A 488 22.47 1.67 -1.89
N THR A 489 21.89 2.65 -2.60
CA THR A 489 22.36 4.04 -2.55
C THR A 489 22.23 4.64 -1.14
N MET A 490 21.31 4.10 -0.32
CA MET A 490 21.13 4.44 1.10
C MET A 490 21.98 3.56 2.06
N GLY A 491 22.96 2.84 1.53
CA GLY A 491 23.91 2.03 2.29
C GLY A 491 23.30 0.76 2.87
N ARG A 492 22.26 0.19 2.25
CA ARG A 492 21.74 -1.13 2.63
C ARG A 492 22.48 -2.18 1.82
N HIS A 493 23.27 -3.02 2.49
CA HIS A 493 23.93 -4.16 1.87
C HIS A 493 22.98 -5.34 1.67
N HIS A 494 23.40 -6.32 0.87
CA HIS A 494 22.73 -7.60 0.80
C HIS A 494 22.61 -8.26 2.19
N ALA A 495 21.56 -9.05 2.40
CA ALA A 495 21.28 -9.73 3.66
C ALA A 495 22.28 -10.87 3.96
N SER A 496 23.47 -10.51 4.43
CA SER A 496 24.58 -11.40 4.79
C SER A 496 24.89 -11.37 6.28
N ASN A 497 25.51 -12.45 6.77
CA ASN A 497 26.04 -12.51 8.13
C ASN A 497 27.09 -13.62 8.23
N ALA A 498 28.36 -13.23 8.41
CA ALA A 498 29.47 -14.18 8.49
C ALA A 498 29.32 -15.19 9.63
N ALA A 499 28.78 -14.77 10.78
CA ALA A 499 28.64 -15.64 11.95
C ALA A 499 27.53 -16.68 11.78
N LEU A 500 26.47 -16.37 11.02
CA LEU A 500 25.32 -17.25 10.82
C LEU A 500 25.44 -18.16 9.59
N VAL A 501 26.04 -17.66 8.50
CA VAL A 501 26.09 -18.37 7.21
C VAL A 501 27.52 -18.70 6.76
N GLY A 502 28.51 -18.00 7.30
CA GLY A 502 29.93 -18.15 6.95
C GLY A 502 30.41 -17.12 5.92
N THR A 503 31.63 -17.32 5.44
CA THR A 503 32.29 -16.45 4.46
C THR A 503 32.67 -17.22 3.19
N GLN A 504 33.00 -16.49 2.13
CA GLN A 504 33.56 -17.05 0.90
C GLN A 504 34.70 -16.18 0.39
N VAL A 505 35.77 -16.82 -0.08
CA VAL A 505 36.93 -16.12 -0.65
C VAL A 505 36.81 -16.14 -2.16
N PHE A 506 36.94 -14.96 -2.78
CA PHE A 506 36.96 -14.77 -4.21
C PHE A 506 38.23 -13.99 -4.58
N GLY A 507 39.15 -14.64 -5.29
CA GLY A 507 40.49 -14.07 -5.52
C GLY A 507 41.24 -13.91 -4.19
N THR A 508 41.58 -12.67 -3.82
CA THR A 508 42.23 -12.32 -2.55
C THR A 508 41.28 -11.75 -1.50
N GLU A 509 40.01 -11.55 -1.85
CA GLU A 509 39.02 -10.86 -1.00
C GLU A 509 38.08 -11.86 -0.33
N THR A 510 37.67 -11.54 0.90
CA THR A 510 36.74 -12.34 1.70
C THR A 510 35.41 -11.62 1.80
N TYR A 511 34.33 -12.35 1.53
CA TYR A 511 32.97 -11.84 1.56
C TYR A 511 32.14 -12.58 2.60
N GLU A 512 31.20 -11.88 3.22
CA GLU A 512 30.16 -12.49 4.04
C GLU A 512 29.11 -13.16 3.16
N LYS A 513 28.59 -14.31 3.59
CA LYS A 513 27.52 -15.02 2.88
C LYS A 513 26.14 -14.66 3.40
N GLY A 514 25.18 -14.57 2.50
CA GLY A 514 23.74 -14.57 2.80
C GLY A 514 23.10 -15.94 2.60
N ALA A 515 21.95 -16.14 3.24
CA ALA A 515 21.26 -17.43 3.29
C ALA A 515 20.76 -17.94 1.90
N CYS A 516 20.68 -17.06 0.91
CA CYS A 516 20.14 -17.33 -0.41
C CYS A 516 21.12 -17.00 -1.55
N GLY A 517 22.43 -17.17 -1.31
CA GLY A 517 23.45 -17.06 -2.36
C GLY A 517 23.89 -15.62 -2.68
N SER A 518 23.51 -14.67 -1.84
CA SER A 518 24.00 -13.30 -1.85
C SER A 518 25.32 -13.16 -1.09
N PHE A 519 26.10 -12.16 -1.45
CA PHE A 519 27.35 -11.80 -0.77
C PHE A 519 27.39 -10.31 -0.48
N ALA A 520 28.05 -9.96 0.62
CA ALA A 520 28.43 -8.59 0.91
C ALA A 520 29.89 -8.54 1.36
N GLU A 521 30.51 -7.37 1.23
CA GLU A 521 31.87 -7.12 1.73
C GLU A 521 32.00 -7.36 3.25
N GLU A 522 33.21 -7.64 3.75
CA GLU A 522 33.47 -7.92 5.17
C GLU A 522 33.14 -6.72 6.10
N SER A 523 33.10 -5.50 5.57
CA SER A 523 32.68 -4.30 6.29
C SER A 523 31.16 -4.15 6.41
N ALA A 524 30.37 -4.95 5.69
CA ALA A 524 28.93 -4.84 5.67
C ALA A 524 28.32 -5.07 7.07
N PRO A 525 27.30 -4.31 7.49
CA PRO A 525 26.59 -4.58 8.73
C PRO A 525 25.92 -5.95 8.71
N ASN A 526 26.15 -6.74 9.76
CA ASN A 526 25.53 -8.05 9.92
C ASN A 526 23.99 -7.97 9.87
N PHE A 527 23.38 -8.68 8.91
CA PHE A 527 21.93 -8.84 8.85
C PHE A 527 21.47 -9.76 9.99
N PRO A 528 20.54 -9.31 10.86
CA PRO A 528 20.21 -10.06 12.08
C PRO A 528 19.20 -11.18 11.84
N ASN A 529 18.35 -11.07 10.83
CA ASN A 529 17.14 -11.90 10.71
C ASN A 529 17.33 -13.08 9.74
N ILE A 530 18.24 -13.99 10.06
CA ILE A 530 18.44 -15.22 9.28
C ILE A 530 17.92 -16.42 10.08
N PHE A 531 16.82 -17.02 9.62
CA PHE A 531 16.13 -18.10 10.30
C PHE A 531 15.86 -19.28 9.38
N ASN A 532 15.63 -20.46 9.98
CA ASN A 532 15.20 -21.64 9.24
C ASN A 532 13.69 -21.56 8.99
N VAL A 533 13.30 -21.54 7.71
CA VAL A 533 11.91 -21.56 7.27
C VAL A 533 11.74 -22.79 6.37
N SER A 534 10.84 -23.70 6.75
CA SER A 534 10.58 -24.96 6.02
C SER A 534 11.85 -25.78 5.73
N GLY A 535 12.77 -25.85 6.70
CA GLY A 535 13.99 -26.66 6.60
C GLY A 535 15.18 -25.95 5.94
N THR A 536 15.01 -24.71 5.44
CA THR A 536 16.09 -23.97 4.77
C THR A 536 16.34 -22.62 5.42
N LEU A 537 17.60 -22.20 5.54
CA LEU A 537 17.93 -20.84 6.00
C LEU A 537 17.42 -19.80 4.99
N ARG A 538 16.81 -18.74 5.52
CA ARG A 538 16.25 -17.60 4.78
C ARG A 538 16.51 -16.31 5.54
N ALA A 539 16.73 -15.22 4.81
CA ALA A 539 16.70 -13.88 5.37
C ALA A 539 15.23 -13.43 5.47
N THR A 540 14.68 -13.37 6.68
CA THR A 540 13.25 -13.12 6.94
C THR A 540 12.97 -11.64 7.17
N LEU A 541 11.69 -11.26 7.20
CA LEU A 541 11.26 -9.87 7.42
C LEU A 541 11.55 -9.36 8.84
N GLY A 542 11.70 -10.27 9.79
CA GLY A 542 11.99 -10.01 11.18
C GLY A 542 12.29 -11.32 11.93
N PRO A 543 12.32 -11.30 13.26
CA PRO A 543 12.52 -12.50 14.08
C PRO A 543 11.43 -13.56 13.89
N MET A 544 11.82 -14.84 13.80
CA MET A 544 10.87 -15.97 13.63
C MET A 544 10.71 -16.85 14.88
N SER A 545 11.61 -16.76 15.86
CA SER A 545 11.66 -17.68 17.01
C SER A 545 11.51 -16.98 18.37
N SER A 546 10.93 -15.78 18.38
CA SER A 546 10.80 -14.92 19.58
C SER A 546 9.38 -14.91 20.17
N GLY A 547 8.54 -15.89 19.77
CA GLY A 547 7.11 -15.95 20.10
C GLY A 547 6.24 -15.31 19.01
N ASP A 548 4.98 -15.72 18.92
CA ASP A 548 4.06 -15.35 17.84
C ASP A 548 3.87 -13.83 17.73
N ASN A 549 3.87 -13.12 18.86
CA ASN A 549 3.73 -11.66 18.90
C ASN A 549 4.92 -10.91 18.29
N LYS A 550 6.08 -11.57 18.19
CA LYS A 550 7.32 -11.00 17.65
C LYS A 550 7.54 -11.31 16.18
N VAL A 551 6.68 -12.12 15.58
CA VAL A 551 6.76 -12.42 14.15
C VAL A 551 6.32 -11.17 13.37
N VAL A 552 7.19 -10.69 12.50
CA VAL A 552 6.96 -9.50 11.68
C VAL A 552 6.25 -9.89 10.39
N TYR A 553 5.07 -9.30 10.15
CA TYR A 553 4.36 -9.38 8.87
C TYR A 553 4.46 -8.04 8.16
N GLY A 554 4.28 -8.04 6.84
CA GLY A 554 4.16 -6.81 6.07
C GLY A 554 2.74 -6.55 5.58
N TRP A 555 2.53 -5.32 5.09
CA TRP A 555 1.31 -4.92 4.41
C TRP A 555 1.68 -4.13 3.15
N ASP A 556 1.32 -4.67 1.98
CA ASP A 556 1.42 -3.96 0.71
C ASP A 556 0.19 -3.06 0.57
N SER A 557 0.34 -1.79 0.94
CA SER A 557 -0.73 -0.80 0.95
C SER A 557 -1.17 -0.34 -0.45
N GLN A 558 -0.37 -0.64 -1.48
CA GLN A 558 -0.71 -0.42 -2.90
C GLN A 558 -1.67 -1.52 -3.38
N ARG A 559 -1.42 -2.78 -3.00
CA ARG A 559 -2.26 -3.93 -3.40
C ARG A 559 -3.33 -4.30 -2.39
N ASN A 560 -3.29 -3.69 -1.22
CA ASN A 560 -4.10 -4.06 -0.07
C ASN A 560 -3.98 -5.57 0.24
N SER A 561 -2.76 -6.05 0.42
CA SER A 561 -2.49 -7.47 0.69
C SER A 561 -1.47 -7.64 1.82
N VAL A 562 -1.65 -8.70 2.62
CA VAL A 562 -0.69 -9.06 3.67
C VAL A 562 0.55 -9.72 3.05
N VAL A 563 1.70 -9.44 3.64
CA VAL A 563 2.98 -10.05 3.29
C VAL A 563 3.36 -11.04 4.38
N ASP A 564 3.27 -12.33 4.06
CA ASP A 564 3.54 -13.45 4.96
C ASP A 564 5.05 -13.76 5.05
N PRO A 565 5.66 -13.73 6.24
CA PRO A 565 7.08 -14.00 6.43
C PRO A 565 7.49 -15.47 6.21
N ASN A 566 6.54 -16.41 6.08
CA ASN A 566 6.85 -17.80 5.76
C ASN A 566 7.08 -18.04 4.27
N THR A 567 6.60 -17.13 3.42
CA THR A 567 6.67 -17.24 1.95
C THR A 567 7.36 -16.04 1.29
N THR A 568 7.45 -14.91 1.98
CA THR A 568 8.12 -13.68 1.53
C THR A 568 9.33 -13.35 2.40
N PHE A 569 10.43 -12.96 1.75
CA PHE A 569 11.72 -12.78 2.39
C PHE A 569 12.25 -11.36 2.19
N ALA A 570 13.31 -11.01 2.95
CA ALA A 570 13.86 -9.66 2.99
C ALA A 570 14.22 -9.13 1.59
N MET A 571 13.90 -7.86 1.31
CA MET A 571 14.13 -7.20 0.02
C MET A 571 15.59 -7.21 -0.40
N MET A 572 16.51 -7.02 0.56
CA MET A 572 17.96 -7.09 0.31
C MET A 572 18.50 -8.52 0.27
N SER A 573 17.63 -9.53 0.22
CA SER A 573 18.03 -10.93 0.02
C SER A 573 17.73 -11.38 -1.42
N TYR A 574 18.36 -12.48 -1.81
CA TYR A 574 18.09 -13.18 -3.07
C TYR A 574 17.25 -14.44 -2.86
N CYS A 575 16.54 -14.51 -1.74
CA CYS A 575 15.60 -15.60 -1.54
C CYS A 575 14.48 -15.48 -2.59
N SER A 576 14.24 -16.56 -3.33
CA SER A 576 13.35 -16.57 -4.49
C SER A 576 11.90 -16.21 -4.12
N GLY A 577 11.15 -15.69 -5.10
CA GLY A 577 9.76 -15.28 -4.92
C GLY A 577 9.61 -13.77 -4.71
N PHE A 578 8.42 -13.33 -4.31
CA PHE A 578 8.16 -11.95 -3.93
C PHE A 578 9.02 -11.56 -2.72
N ARG A 579 9.51 -10.31 -2.67
CA ARG A 579 10.42 -9.82 -1.61
C ARG A 579 9.92 -8.51 -1.03
N TRP A 580 10.14 -8.30 0.26
CA TRP A 580 9.60 -7.16 1.00
C TRP A 580 10.61 -6.60 2.01
N PRO A 581 10.60 -5.29 2.33
CA PRO A 581 11.48 -4.73 3.35
C PRO A 581 11.41 -5.52 4.67
N SER A 582 12.56 -5.81 5.26
CA SER A 582 12.64 -6.28 6.65
C SER A 582 12.54 -5.11 7.62
N ASP A 583 12.23 -5.36 8.89
CA ASP A 583 12.32 -4.38 9.98
C ASP A 583 13.71 -3.69 10.04
N PHE A 584 14.78 -4.46 9.83
CA PHE A 584 16.16 -3.97 9.79
C PHE A 584 16.41 -3.02 8.61
N ASN A 585 15.94 -3.37 7.42
CA ASN A 585 16.09 -2.50 6.26
C ASN A 585 15.18 -1.26 6.39
N TYR A 586 13.97 -1.42 6.91
CA TYR A 586 13.03 -0.33 7.17
C TYR A 586 13.67 0.73 8.07
N GLU A 587 14.20 0.36 9.24
CA GLU A 587 14.83 1.34 10.14
C GLU A 587 16.11 1.95 9.55
N GLY A 588 16.89 1.16 8.79
CA GLY A 588 18.07 1.67 8.08
C GLY A 588 17.74 2.73 7.04
N ILE A 589 16.73 2.47 6.21
CA ILE A 589 16.23 3.41 5.19
C ILE A 589 15.65 4.65 5.87
N ARG A 590 14.87 4.46 6.94
CA ARG A 590 14.26 5.57 7.70
C ARG A 590 15.32 6.50 8.27
N SER A 591 16.36 5.92 8.88
CA SER A 591 17.48 6.69 9.43
C SER A 591 18.21 7.47 8.33
N TYR A 592 18.43 6.87 7.17
CA TYR A 592 19.07 7.57 6.05
C TYR A 592 18.22 8.74 5.56
N ILE A 593 16.93 8.53 5.29
CA ILE A 593 16.00 9.57 4.82
C ILE A 593 15.99 10.76 5.77
N ASN A 594 15.83 10.52 7.07
CA ASN A 594 15.74 11.59 8.08
C ASN A 594 17.08 12.29 8.35
N THR A 595 18.21 11.70 7.94
CA THR A 595 19.54 12.29 8.14
C THR A 595 19.97 13.13 6.96
N ASN A 596 19.69 12.68 5.73
CA ASN A 596 20.23 13.27 4.51
C ASN A 596 19.22 14.17 3.78
N PHE A 597 17.91 13.94 3.92
CA PHE A 597 16.90 14.77 3.26
C PHE A 597 16.27 15.76 4.24
N SER A 598 16.00 16.98 3.76
CA SER A 598 15.44 18.04 4.60
C SER A 598 13.93 17.89 4.77
N THR A 599 13.37 18.46 5.85
CA THR A 599 11.92 18.63 6.01
C THR A 599 11.38 19.86 5.26
N ALA A 600 12.25 20.56 4.49
CA ALA A 600 11.99 21.90 3.96
C ALA A 600 11.44 21.94 2.51
N SER A 601 11.34 20.82 1.79
CA SER A 601 10.69 20.72 0.44
C SER A 601 9.17 20.95 0.44
N LEU A 602 8.61 21.60 1.48
CA LEU A 602 7.19 21.94 1.60
C LEU A 602 6.81 23.23 0.83
N ILE A 603 7.72 23.82 0.04
CA ILE A 603 7.50 25.05 -0.74
C ILE A 603 7.84 24.78 -2.22
N GLY A 604 7.02 23.94 -2.86
CA GLY A 604 7.13 23.59 -4.29
C GLY A 604 8.25 22.60 -4.59
N PRO A 605 8.27 21.98 -5.79
CA PRO A 605 9.45 21.27 -6.25
C PRO A 605 10.60 22.27 -6.17
N SER A 606 11.63 21.93 -5.39
CA SER A 606 12.91 22.61 -5.58
C SER A 606 13.22 22.42 -7.06
N PRO A 607 13.38 23.49 -7.86
CA PRO A 607 14.19 23.36 -9.06
C PRO A 607 15.50 22.69 -8.60
N LEU A 608 16.32 22.18 -9.50
CA LEU A 608 17.74 21.91 -9.20
C LEU A 608 18.51 23.20 -8.80
N ALA A 609 17.81 24.26 -8.37
CA ALA A 609 18.26 25.46 -7.74
C ALA A 609 19.11 25.13 -6.51
N VAL A 610 20.40 24.97 -6.79
CA VAL A 610 21.44 25.80 -6.19
C VAL A 610 20.79 27.03 -5.55
N GLU A 611 20.74 27.08 -4.22
CA GLU A 611 20.52 28.34 -3.53
C GLU A 611 21.45 29.36 -4.18
N SER A 612 20.84 30.36 -4.80
CA SER A 612 21.49 31.39 -5.60
C SER A 612 22.88 31.71 -5.08
N PHE A 613 23.93 31.29 -5.80
CA PHE A 613 25.12 32.13 -5.80
C PHE A 613 24.64 33.47 -6.32
N SER A 614 24.56 34.44 -5.41
CA SER A 614 24.20 35.81 -5.76
C SER A 614 24.98 36.19 -7.01
N THR A 615 24.34 36.95 -7.89
CA THR A 615 24.83 37.57 -9.15
C THR A 615 26.05 38.50 -8.95
N GLN A 616 27.03 38.06 -8.17
CA GLN A 616 28.11 38.82 -7.57
C GLN A 616 29.44 38.03 -7.61
N ALA A 617 29.48 36.81 -8.15
CA ALA A 617 30.74 36.16 -8.50
C ALA A 617 31.38 36.96 -9.65
N ALA A 618 32.46 37.68 -9.35
CA ALA A 618 33.15 38.54 -10.32
C ALA A 618 33.99 37.73 -11.34
N SER A 619 34.19 36.43 -11.11
CA SER A 619 34.93 35.51 -11.98
C SER A 619 34.53 34.05 -11.72
N TYR A 620 34.65 33.24 -12.77
CA TYR A 620 34.43 31.79 -12.74
C TYR A 620 35.76 31.06 -13.02
N THR A 621 35.94 29.91 -12.39
CA THR A 621 37.01 28.95 -12.70
C THR A 621 36.44 27.90 -13.62
N GLN A 622 37.13 27.66 -14.74
CA GLN A 622 36.80 26.58 -15.67
C GLN A 622 37.39 25.26 -15.15
N TRP A 623 36.57 24.23 -15.14
CA TRP A 623 36.91 22.89 -14.71
C TRP A 623 36.66 21.89 -15.83
N LYS A 624 37.31 20.74 -15.72
CA LYS A 624 37.09 19.59 -16.59
C LYS A 624 36.90 18.36 -15.70
N LEU A 625 35.76 17.71 -15.84
CA LEU A 625 35.47 16.45 -15.17
C LEU A 625 36.04 15.31 -16.00
N ILE A 626 37.11 14.70 -15.50
CA ILE A 626 37.70 13.50 -16.10
C ILE A 626 36.90 12.29 -15.62
N ARG A 627 36.36 11.53 -16.57
CA ARG A 627 35.48 10.40 -16.32
C ARG A 627 36.03 9.11 -16.90
N GLY A 628 35.71 7.98 -16.28
CA GLY A 628 36.02 6.69 -16.85
C GLY A 628 35.48 5.51 -16.06
N ILE A 629 35.38 4.36 -16.72
CA ILE A 629 35.07 3.09 -16.09
C ILE A 629 36.39 2.32 -15.93
N ILE A 630 36.77 2.06 -14.70
CA ILE A 630 37.95 1.29 -14.33
C ILE A 630 37.56 -0.18 -14.22
N ASP A 631 38.17 -1.04 -15.02
CA ASP A 631 38.13 -2.49 -14.84
C ASP A 631 39.22 -2.87 -13.82
N LEU A 632 38.78 -3.24 -12.62
CA LEU A 632 39.66 -3.54 -11.49
C LEU A 632 40.37 -4.88 -11.65
N ASN A 633 39.82 -5.79 -12.47
CA ASN A 633 40.42 -7.10 -12.73
C ASN A 633 41.51 -7.01 -13.79
N ASN A 634 41.22 -6.30 -14.88
CA ASN A 634 42.14 -6.11 -15.98
C ASN A 634 43.13 -4.95 -15.75
N HIS A 635 42.89 -4.14 -14.72
CA HIS A 635 43.66 -2.92 -14.41
C HIS A 635 43.73 -1.98 -15.61
N SER A 636 42.57 -1.69 -16.20
CA SER A 636 42.45 -0.83 -17.36
C SER A 636 41.37 0.23 -17.16
N VAL A 637 41.51 1.39 -17.80
CA VAL A 637 40.48 2.45 -17.80
C VAL A 637 39.91 2.61 -19.20
N GLN A 638 38.59 2.53 -19.31
CA GLN A 638 37.84 3.09 -20.43
C GLN A 638 37.55 4.55 -20.10
N PHE A 639 38.25 5.48 -20.74
CA PHE A 639 37.94 6.90 -20.60
C PHE A 639 36.59 7.21 -21.27
N LEU A 640 35.78 7.99 -20.57
CA LEU A 640 34.55 8.58 -21.09
C LEU A 640 34.84 10.04 -21.48
N PRO A 641 34.03 10.67 -22.36
CA PRO A 641 34.23 12.05 -22.76
C PRO A 641 34.43 12.98 -21.56
N ALA A 642 35.49 13.79 -21.57
CA ALA A 642 35.70 14.76 -20.51
C ALA A 642 34.65 15.87 -20.60
N LEU A 643 34.04 16.24 -19.47
CA LEU A 643 32.96 17.23 -19.45
C LEU A 643 33.45 18.57 -18.90
N PRO A 644 33.30 19.69 -19.64
CA PRO A 644 33.59 21.01 -19.10
C PRO A 644 32.47 21.44 -18.14
N PHE A 645 32.83 22.18 -17.11
CA PHE A 645 31.88 22.88 -16.25
C PHE A 645 32.57 24.08 -15.59
N GLU A 646 31.80 24.98 -15.01
CA GLU A 646 32.34 26.16 -14.34
C GLU A 646 31.78 26.33 -12.94
N LEU A 647 32.61 26.88 -12.06
CA LEU A 647 32.23 27.20 -10.69
C LEU A 647 32.72 28.60 -10.34
N PRO A 648 32.05 29.32 -9.41
CA PRO A 648 32.56 30.57 -8.89
C PRO A 648 34.01 30.42 -8.41
N THR A 649 34.87 31.40 -8.70
CA THR A 649 36.28 31.32 -8.33
C THR A 649 36.45 31.09 -6.82
N GLY A 650 37.23 30.06 -6.46
CA GLY A 650 37.50 29.66 -5.07
C GLY A 650 36.62 28.52 -4.56
N VAL A 651 35.56 28.15 -5.30
CA VAL A 651 34.79 26.93 -5.04
C VAL A 651 35.55 25.74 -5.61
N ILE A 652 35.72 24.71 -4.79
CA ILE A 652 36.37 23.44 -5.17
C ILE A 652 35.25 22.40 -5.35
N PRO A 653 35.16 21.74 -6.52
CA PRO A 653 34.18 20.68 -6.73
C PRO A 653 34.48 19.47 -5.84
N PRO A 654 33.46 18.66 -5.46
CA PRO A 654 33.71 17.42 -4.77
C PRO A 654 34.48 16.46 -5.66
N ASN A 655 35.38 15.70 -5.03
CA ASN A 655 36.22 14.70 -5.64
C ASN A 655 36.00 13.36 -4.94
N GLN A 656 36.26 12.26 -5.62
CA GLN A 656 36.25 10.91 -5.03
C GLN A 656 37.50 10.70 -4.17
N ASP A 657 37.61 11.46 -3.07
CA ASP A 657 38.81 11.51 -2.25
C ASP A 657 39.23 10.12 -1.77
N GLY A 658 40.50 9.79 -1.97
CA GLY A 658 41.00 8.45 -1.72
C GLY A 658 42.46 8.33 -2.10
N THR A 659 43.02 7.13 -1.94
CA THR A 659 44.46 6.89 -2.12
C THR A 659 44.79 5.70 -3.00
N SER A 660 43.80 5.06 -3.63
CA SER A 660 44.01 3.85 -4.42
C SER A 660 44.53 4.12 -5.84
N TYR A 661 44.18 5.29 -6.40
CA TYR A 661 44.62 5.75 -7.73
C TYR A 661 45.12 7.20 -7.69
N ILE A 662 45.90 7.55 -8.72
CA ILE A 662 46.32 8.93 -9.00
C ILE A 662 46.07 9.25 -10.47
N LEU A 663 45.44 10.39 -10.73
CA LEU A 663 45.33 11.00 -12.04
C LEU A 663 46.46 12.02 -12.20
N GLU A 664 47.40 11.76 -13.11
CA GLU A 664 48.47 12.68 -13.49
C GLU A 664 48.02 13.50 -14.71
N VAL A 665 48.00 14.83 -14.59
CA VAL A 665 47.71 15.76 -15.68
C VAL A 665 49.02 16.28 -16.25
N LYS A 666 49.21 16.18 -17.56
CA LYS A 666 50.48 16.44 -18.25
C LYS A 666 50.35 17.42 -19.39
N ASN A 667 51.41 18.20 -19.58
CA ASN A 667 51.56 19.07 -20.75
C ASN A 667 52.16 18.36 -21.96
N SER A 668 52.25 19.07 -23.09
CA SER A 668 52.69 18.51 -24.38
C SER A 668 54.13 17.99 -24.38
N SER A 669 54.93 18.39 -23.40
CA SER A 669 56.30 17.88 -23.17
C SER A 669 56.33 16.64 -22.26
N GLY A 670 55.17 16.16 -21.79
CA GLY A 670 55.02 15.03 -20.87
C GLY A 670 55.28 15.37 -19.39
N ASN A 671 55.46 16.65 -19.05
CA ASN A 671 55.67 17.05 -17.66
C ASN A 671 54.34 17.07 -16.90
N ILE A 672 54.34 16.54 -15.68
CA ILE A 672 53.18 16.59 -14.79
C ILE A 672 52.99 18.04 -14.33
N ILE A 673 51.81 18.59 -14.56
CA ILE A 673 51.40 19.94 -14.17
C ILE A 673 50.36 19.93 -13.05
N ASP A 674 49.65 18.82 -12.87
CA ASP A 674 48.76 18.57 -11.73
C ASP A 674 48.66 17.07 -11.44
N SER A 675 48.26 16.73 -10.22
CA SER A 675 48.00 15.35 -9.83
C SER A 675 46.92 15.25 -8.75
N VAL A 676 45.93 14.39 -8.97
CA VAL A 676 44.81 14.20 -8.03
C VAL A 676 44.77 12.75 -7.56
N LEU A 677 44.78 12.55 -6.24
CA LEU A 677 44.57 11.24 -5.62
C LEU A 677 43.07 10.97 -5.51
N PHE A 678 42.65 9.75 -5.79
CA PHE A 678 41.24 9.35 -5.70
C PHE A 678 41.07 7.86 -5.41
N THR A 679 39.87 7.48 -4.98
CA THR A 679 39.40 6.09 -4.96
C THR A 679 38.08 6.02 -5.73
N PRO A 680 38.02 5.27 -6.85
CA PRO A 680 36.81 5.21 -7.66
C PRO A 680 35.66 4.52 -6.92
N ALA A 681 34.42 4.93 -7.19
CA ALA A 681 33.24 4.32 -6.60
C ALA A 681 32.94 2.98 -7.27
N MET A 682 32.82 1.91 -6.49
CA MET A 682 32.52 0.57 -7.00
C MET A 682 31.11 0.53 -7.62
N LEU A 683 30.99 0.00 -8.85
CA LEU A 683 29.70 -0.28 -9.50
C LEU A 683 29.15 -1.60 -8.97
N GLU A 684 28.64 -1.49 -7.74
CA GLU A 684 28.17 -2.50 -6.80
C GLU A 684 29.27 -3.47 -6.31
N GLY A 685 29.60 -3.36 -5.01
CA GLY A 685 30.59 -4.20 -4.31
C GLY A 685 29.99 -5.45 -3.64
N ASP A 686 28.67 -5.59 -3.65
CA ASP A 686 27.93 -6.75 -3.21
C ASP A 686 27.47 -7.55 -4.45
N GLY A 687 27.45 -8.89 -4.41
CA GLY A 687 27.19 -9.69 -5.61
C GLY A 687 26.26 -10.89 -5.43
N GLU A 688 25.83 -11.46 -6.56
CA GLU A 688 25.00 -12.68 -6.65
C GLU A 688 25.79 -13.82 -7.31
N THR A 689 25.70 -15.04 -6.78
CA THR A 689 26.18 -16.22 -7.52
C THR A 689 25.12 -16.89 -8.39
N GLY A 690 23.83 -16.60 -8.22
CA GLY A 690 22.74 -17.27 -8.95
C GLY A 690 22.80 -18.80 -8.84
N GLY A 691 23.37 -19.35 -7.76
CA GLY A 691 23.63 -20.78 -7.61
C GLY A 691 24.78 -21.35 -8.49
N GLY A 692 25.55 -20.50 -9.18
CA GLY A 692 26.77 -20.82 -9.93
C GLY A 692 28.07 -20.41 -9.22
N ALA A 693 29.22 -20.77 -9.79
CA ALA A 693 30.55 -20.49 -9.22
C ALA A 693 31.09 -19.07 -9.53
N GLY A 694 30.21 -18.08 -9.78
CA GLY A 694 30.61 -16.71 -10.15
C GLY A 694 31.22 -15.94 -8.98
N GLN A 695 32.22 -15.09 -9.24
CA GLN A 695 32.66 -14.09 -8.24
C GLN A 695 31.57 -13.02 -8.06
N PRO A 696 31.46 -12.37 -6.88
CA PRO A 696 30.72 -11.12 -6.71
C PRO A 696 31.26 -10.12 -7.73
N ASP A 697 30.45 -9.86 -8.76
CA ASP A 697 30.60 -8.98 -9.91
C ASP A 697 31.98 -8.74 -10.56
N ASN A 698 31.96 -8.55 -11.89
CA ASN A 698 33.14 -8.17 -12.66
C ASN A 698 33.57 -6.75 -12.29
N GLY A 699 34.35 -6.60 -11.20
CA GLY A 699 34.76 -5.36 -10.54
C GLY A 699 35.04 -4.20 -11.48
N THR A 700 34.00 -3.40 -11.76
CA THR A 700 34.12 -2.11 -12.41
C THR A 700 33.91 -1.02 -11.37
N ALA A 701 34.64 0.08 -11.51
CA ALA A 701 34.49 1.25 -10.65
C ALA A 701 34.44 2.50 -11.51
N LEU A 702 33.58 3.44 -11.11
CA LEU A 702 33.37 4.69 -11.80
C LEU A 702 34.33 5.75 -11.24
N MET A 703 35.13 6.32 -12.12
CA MET A 703 36.06 7.42 -11.85
C MET A 703 35.44 8.74 -12.27
N LEU A 704 35.29 9.68 -11.33
CA LEU A 704 34.93 11.08 -11.55
C LEU A 704 35.94 11.96 -10.83
N VAL A 705 36.84 12.59 -11.58
CA VAL A 705 37.93 13.41 -11.03
C VAL A 705 37.91 14.80 -11.68
N PRO A 706 37.49 15.85 -10.95
CA PRO A 706 37.55 17.21 -11.47
C PRO A 706 38.98 17.74 -11.45
N ILE A 707 39.40 18.37 -12.54
CA ILE A 707 40.67 19.08 -12.65
C ILE A 707 40.43 20.52 -13.15
N MET A 708 41.29 21.46 -12.76
CA MET A 708 41.22 22.81 -13.31
C MET A 708 41.56 22.80 -14.80
N SER A 709 40.72 23.44 -15.62
CA SER A 709 40.95 23.51 -17.07
C SER A 709 42.14 24.43 -17.39
N SER A 710 42.98 23.99 -18.32
CA SER A 710 44.10 24.77 -18.85
C SER A 710 44.44 24.32 -20.27
N SER A 711 44.80 25.27 -21.14
CA SER A 711 45.30 25.01 -22.49
C SER A 711 46.63 24.25 -22.51
N ASP A 712 47.35 24.22 -21.38
CA ASP A 712 48.60 23.48 -21.26
C ASP A 712 48.36 21.97 -21.08
N ILE A 713 47.14 21.54 -20.80
CA ILE A 713 46.78 20.13 -20.63
C ILE A 713 46.71 19.46 -22.00
N SER A 714 47.53 18.43 -22.20
CA SER A 714 47.54 17.64 -23.45
C SER A 714 47.39 16.14 -23.22
N MET A 715 47.56 15.67 -21.98
CA MET A 715 47.54 14.25 -21.66
C MET A 715 47.14 14.04 -20.21
N ILE A 716 46.39 12.98 -19.96
CA ILE A 716 46.11 12.46 -18.63
C ILE A 716 46.57 11.00 -18.52
N THR A 717 47.05 10.63 -17.34
CA THR A 717 47.47 9.25 -17.04
C THR A 717 46.87 8.83 -15.71
N VAL A 718 46.17 7.70 -15.68
CA VAL A 718 45.69 7.11 -14.44
C VAL A 718 46.64 5.99 -14.02
N ARG A 719 47.06 6.01 -12.75
CA ARG A 719 47.93 4.98 -12.15
C ARG A 719 47.34 4.45 -10.86
N ARG A 720 47.66 3.20 -10.53
CA ARG A 720 47.46 2.67 -9.18
C ARG A 720 48.59 3.10 -8.26
N THR A 721 48.26 3.52 -7.05
CA THR A 721 49.28 3.96 -6.07
C THR A 721 50.07 2.79 -5.48
N ALA A 722 49.42 1.63 -5.31
CA ALA A 722 50.01 0.45 -4.68
C ALA A 722 51.29 -0.03 -5.40
N ASN A 723 51.28 -0.02 -6.74
CA ASN A 723 52.37 -0.56 -7.56
C ASN A 723 52.92 0.44 -8.60
N ASN A 724 52.37 1.65 -8.68
CA ASN A 724 52.74 2.70 -9.63
C ASN A 724 52.58 2.32 -11.12
N ASP A 725 51.73 1.35 -11.42
CA ASP A 725 51.42 0.91 -12.78
C ASP A 725 50.37 1.82 -13.45
N ILE A 726 50.57 2.08 -14.75
CA ILE A 726 49.63 2.83 -15.58
C ILE A 726 48.47 1.91 -15.97
N VAL A 727 47.26 2.34 -15.65
CA VAL A 727 46.02 1.64 -16.02
C VAL A 727 45.31 2.30 -17.22
N GLY A 728 45.64 3.55 -17.52
CA GLY A 728 45.09 4.23 -18.69
C GLY A 728 45.85 5.51 -19.02
N THR A 729 45.87 5.88 -20.30
CA THR A 729 46.33 7.18 -20.78
C THR A 729 45.41 7.68 -21.87
N GLN A 730 45.04 8.96 -21.80
CA GLN A 730 44.28 9.66 -22.83
C GLN A 730 45.06 10.92 -23.21
N THR A 731 45.13 11.20 -24.51
CA THR A 731 45.83 12.37 -25.07
C THR A 731 44.80 13.25 -25.76
N ALA A 732 44.96 14.57 -25.67
CA ALA A 732 44.16 15.52 -26.41
C ALA A 732 44.38 15.35 -27.92
N SER A 733 43.31 15.52 -28.69
CA SER A 733 43.30 15.83 -30.11
C SER A 733 44.01 17.16 -30.40
N ASP A 734 44.26 17.45 -31.69
CA ASP A 734 44.95 18.68 -32.08
C ASP A 734 43.97 19.86 -32.08
N ASN A 735 42.69 19.62 -32.38
CA ASN A 735 41.64 20.61 -32.49
C ASN A 735 40.46 20.26 -31.57
N ALA A 736 39.77 21.28 -31.05
CA ALA A 736 38.54 21.08 -30.30
C ALA A 736 37.34 21.12 -31.27
N PRO A 737 36.25 20.40 -30.99
CA PRO A 737 35.07 20.41 -31.84
C PRO A 737 34.36 21.76 -31.81
N GLU A 738 33.65 22.06 -32.90
CA GLU A 738 32.71 23.18 -33.02
C GLU A 738 31.27 22.66 -32.97
N VAL A 739 30.36 23.48 -32.41
CA VAL A 739 28.93 23.18 -32.31
C VAL A 739 28.11 24.45 -32.47
N GLU A 740 26.94 24.35 -33.09
CA GLU A 740 25.96 25.42 -33.27
C GLU A 740 24.54 24.89 -33.00
N VAL A 741 23.85 25.46 -32.01
CA VAL A 741 22.45 25.17 -31.69
C VAL A 741 21.58 25.82 -32.75
N THR A 742 20.81 25.01 -33.48
CA THR A 742 19.98 25.50 -34.58
C THR A 742 18.50 25.57 -34.21
N PHE A 743 18.06 24.79 -33.22
CA PHE A 743 16.69 24.82 -32.72
C PHE A 743 16.58 24.12 -31.34
N PRO A 744 15.82 24.68 -30.38
CA PRO A 744 15.30 26.05 -30.37
C PRO A 744 16.46 27.06 -30.25
N ASN A 745 16.34 28.18 -30.98
CA ASN A 745 17.42 29.18 -31.06
C ASN A 745 16.94 30.61 -30.79
N GLY A 746 15.69 30.80 -30.33
CA GLY A 746 15.20 32.07 -29.82
C GLY A 746 13.80 32.46 -30.26
N GLY A 747 12.96 32.82 -29.30
CA GLY A 747 11.61 33.37 -29.50
C GLY A 747 10.54 32.33 -29.84
N GLU A 748 10.89 31.05 -29.93
CA GLU A 748 9.93 29.98 -30.16
C GLU A 748 9.05 29.75 -28.93
N ILE A 749 7.84 29.25 -29.18
CA ILE A 749 6.99 28.64 -28.16
C ILE A 749 6.92 27.16 -28.54
N LEU A 750 7.51 26.31 -27.71
CA LEU A 750 7.54 24.87 -27.94
C LEU A 750 6.12 24.30 -27.79
N ASN A 751 5.80 23.23 -28.51
CA ASN A 751 4.46 22.64 -28.49
C ASN A 751 4.51 21.19 -28.00
N PRO A 752 3.61 20.77 -27.09
CA PRO A 752 3.58 19.39 -26.57
C PRO A 752 3.12 18.37 -27.63
N PRO A 753 3.40 17.07 -27.44
CA PRO A 753 4.04 16.48 -26.27
C PRO A 753 5.57 16.46 -26.31
N ASP A 754 6.18 16.52 -27.50
CA ASP A 754 7.61 16.34 -27.71
C ASP A 754 8.19 17.45 -28.61
N VAL A 755 9.48 17.73 -28.44
CA VAL A 755 10.24 18.67 -29.24
C VAL A 755 11.60 18.07 -29.62
N ASP A 756 12.06 18.37 -30.82
CA ASP A 756 13.43 18.06 -31.22
C ASP A 756 14.33 19.24 -30.84
N ILE A 757 15.44 18.96 -30.16
CA ILE A 757 16.57 19.88 -30.00
C ILE A 757 17.59 19.52 -31.07
N VAL A 758 18.01 20.48 -31.90
CA VAL A 758 18.81 20.24 -33.11
C VAL A 758 20.04 21.13 -33.14
N TRP A 759 21.19 20.54 -33.44
CA TRP A 759 22.46 21.26 -33.57
C TRP A 759 23.30 20.73 -34.74
N ALA A 760 24.21 21.57 -35.21
CA ALA A 760 25.29 21.18 -36.12
C ALA A 760 26.58 21.05 -35.31
N SER A 761 27.43 20.09 -35.64
CA SER A 761 28.76 19.95 -35.03
C SER A 761 29.77 19.40 -36.03
N SER A 762 31.03 19.79 -35.85
CA SER A 762 32.14 19.36 -36.70
C SER A 762 33.45 19.37 -35.93
N ASP A 763 34.38 18.54 -36.38
CA ASP A 763 35.76 18.53 -35.90
C ASP A 763 36.72 18.51 -37.10
N ASP A 764 37.81 19.26 -37.01
CA ASP A 764 38.86 19.27 -38.01
C ASP A 764 39.69 17.97 -37.99
N ASP A 765 39.63 17.23 -36.88
CA ASP A 765 40.27 15.93 -36.69
C ASP A 765 39.35 14.79 -37.14
N SER A 766 39.50 14.37 -38.42
CA SER A 766 38.62 13.37 -39.07
C SER A 766 38.54 11.97 -38.40
N SER A 767 39.38 11.68 -37.41
CA SER A 767 39.33 10.44 -36.61
C SER A 767 38.33 10.49 -35.47
N ASP A 768 37.86 11.68 -35.12
CA ASP A 768 37.21 11.92 -33.85
C ASP A 768 35.72 11.62 -33.96
N VAL A 769 35.21 10.95 -32.95
CA VAL A 769 33.79 10.59 -32.86
C VAL A 769 33.16 11.52 -31.85
N LEU A 770 32.36 12.45 -32.35
CA LEU A 770 31.72 13.45 -31.50
C LEU A 770 30.58 12.85 -30.70
N THR A 771 30.53 13.25 -29.44
CA THR A 771 29.40 13.01 -28.54
C THR A 771 28.94 14.35 -27.97
N HIS A 772 27.69 14.40 -27.53
CA HIS A 772 27.07 15.65 -27.11
C HIS A 772 26.44 15.51 -25.73
N THR A 773 26.60 16.56 -24.93
CA THR A 773 25.85 16.78 -23.69
C THR A 773 24.87 17.91 -23.95
N VAL A 774 23.59 17.70 -23.63
CA VAL A 774 22.53 18.69 -23.82
C VAL A 774 21.99 19.10 -22.46
N GLN A 775 21.93 20.40 -22.21
CA GLN A 775 21.38 20.99 -20.99
C GLN A 775 20.25 21.96 -21.32
N PHE A 776 19.27 22.04 -20.41
CA PHE A 776 18.16 22.97 -20.46
C PHE A 776 18.21 23.91 -19.27
N SER A 777 17.95 25.20 -19.50
CA SER A 777 17.84 26.20 -18.45
C SER A 777 16.45 26.81 -18.46
N PRO A 778 15.72 26.80 -17.33
CA PRO A 778 14.43 27.47 -17.22
C PRO A 778 14.52 28.95 -16.83
N ASP A 779 15.73 29.49 -16.58
CA ASP A 779 15.93 30.77 -15.90
C ASP A 779 17.00 31.65 -16.57
N SER A 780 17.02 31.66 -17.90
CA SER A 780 17.96 32.43 -18.73
C SER A 780 19.45 32.11 -18.42
N GLY A 781 19.76 30.85 -18.14
CA GLY A 781 21.11 30.35 -17.98
C GLY A 781 21.68 30.44 -16.56
N THR A 782 20.85 30.76 -15.56
CA THR A 782 21.29 30.83 -14.15
C THR A 782 21.50 29.43 -13.57
N THR A 783 20.60 28.50 -13.87
CA THR A 783 20.68 27.08 -13.54
C THR A 783 20.51 26.25 -14.81
N TRP A 784 21.11 25.06 -14.80
CA TRP A 784 21.12 24.14 -15.93
C TRP A 784 20.80 22.74 -15.45
N GLU A 785 19.84 22.09 -16.12
CA GLU A 785 19.53 20.68 -15.96
C GLU A 785 20.05 19.91 -17.16
N THR A 786 20.76 18.82 -16.90
CA THR A 786 21.36 17.96 -17.91
C THR A 786 20.34 16.95 -18.38
N LEU A 787 19.98 17.02 -19.67
CA LEU A 787 19.01 16.12 -20.30
C LEU A 787 19.67 14.81 -20.73
N VAL A 788 20.87 14.89 -21.30
CA VAL A 788 21.63 13.72 -21.75
C VAL A 788 23.12 14.03 -21.69
N THR A 789 23.92 12.99 -21.46
CA THR A 789 25.37 13.00 -21.65
C THR A 789 25.77 11.93 -22.66
N ASP A 790 26.89 12.15 -23.35
CA ASP A 790 27.50 11.18 -24.27
C ASP A 790 26.56 10.74 -25.42
N PHE A 791 25.73 11.67 -25.90
CA PHE A 791 24.76 11.41 -26.98
C PHE A 791 25.43 11.46 -28.36
N PRO A 792 25.35 10.40 -29.18
CA PRO A 792 26.08 10.32 -30.45
C PRO A 792 25.39 11.04 -31.61
N GLY A 793 24.13 11.45 -31.46
CA GLY A 793 23.36 12.11 -32.52
C GLY A 793 23.51 13.64 -32.50
N ASN A 794 22.86 14.28 -33.47
CA ASN A 794 22.77 15.74 -33.62
C ASN A 794 21.35 16.28 -33.44
N THR A 795 20.43 15.40 -33.03
CA THR A 795 19.04 15.73 -32.77
C THR A 795 18.58 14.90 -31.58
N LEU A 796 18.20 15.58 -30.51
CA LEU A 796 17.65 14.96 -29.30
C LEU A 796 16.15 15.21 -29.27
N ASN A 797 15.36 14.14 -29.31
CA ASN A 797 13.92 14.22 -29.10
C ASN A 797 13.62 14.20 -27.60
N VAL A 798 12.98 15.27 -27.11
CA VAL A 798 12.70 15.51 -25.70
C VAL A 798 11.19 15.64 -25.48
N SER A 799 10.66 14.94 -24.48
CA SER A 799 9.29 15.14 -24.03
C SER A 799 9.21 16.46 -23.26
N LEU A 800 8.27 17.33 -23.62
CA LEU A 800 8.04 18.58 -22.88
C LEU A 800 7.53 18.34 -21.46
N PHE A 801 6.99 17.15 -21.17
CA PHE A 801 6.68 16.72 -19.80
C PHE A 801 7.93 16.41 -18.96
N ASP A 802 9.13 16.41 -19.55
CA ASP A 802 10.39 16.26 -18.83
C ASP A 802 11.13 17.61 -18.68
N LEU A 803 10.54 18.73 -19.14
CA LEU A 803 11.11 20.07 -19.03
C LEU A 803 10.24 20.97 -18.15
N ALA A 804 10.86 21.85 -17.37
CA ALA A 804 10.11 22.86 -16.62
C ALA A 804 9.44 23.89 -17.56
N GLN A 805 8.24 24.33 -17.19
CA GLN A 805 7.58 25.46 -17.84
C GLN A 805 8.34 26.76 -17.58
N THR A 806 8.57 27.53 -18.65
CA THR A 806 9.22 28.83 -18.54
C THR A 806 8.98 29.70 -19.77
N THR A 807 9.19 31.01 -19.60
CA THR A 807 9.32 31.98 -20.70
C THR A 807 10.78 32.41 -20.92
N GLN A 808 11.70 31.81 -20.18
CA GLN A 808 13.13 32.13 -20.10
C GLN A 808 13.99 30.91 -20.47
N GLY A 809 13.47 30.03 -21.34
CA GLY A 809 14.12 28.79 -21.73
C GLY A 809 15.38 29.03 -22.55
N LEU A 810 16.46 28.31 -22.24
CA LEU A 810 17.66 28.18 -23.08
C LEU A 810 18.06 26.71 -23.19
N VAL A 811 18.74 26.36 -24.27
CA VAL A 811 19.44 25.08 -24.43
C VAL A 811 20.92 25.35 -24.60
N ARG A 812 21.75 24.50 -24.01
CA ARG A 812 23.19 24.43 -24.23
C ARG A 812 23.55 23.06 -24.78
N VAL A 813 24.37 23.03 -25.83
CA VAL A 813 24.96 21.80 -26.35
C VAL A 813 26.48 21.88 -26.22
N ILE A 814 27.07 20.85 -25.62
CA ILE A 814 28.52 20.68 -25.51
C ILE A 814 28.90 19.51 -26.41
N ALA A 815 29.66 19.76 -27.48
CA ALA A 815 30.28 18.73 -28.31
C ALA A 815 31.63 18.33 -27.71
N SER A 816 31.92 17.03 -27.66
CA SER A 816 33.20 16.50 -27.21
C SER A 816 33.73 15.43 -28.17
N ASP A 817 35.02 15.52 -28.47
CA ASP A 817 35.81 14.52 -29.19
C ASP A 817 36.35 13.39 -28.27
N GLY A 818 36.00 13.45 -26.99
CA GLY A 818 36.49 12.55 -25.94
C GLY A 818 37.43 13.21 -24.94
N PHE A 819 38.14 14.29 -25.30
CA PHE A 819 39.04 15.01 -24.40
C PHE A 819 38.88 16.53 -24.45
N LEU A 820 38.84 17.13 -25.64
CA LEU A 820 38.48 18.52 -25.85
C LEU A 820 36.98 18.65 -26.07
N SER A 821 36.51 19.88 -25.99
CA SER A 821 35.08 20.19 -26.07
C SER A 821 34.85 21.60 -26.59
N GLY A 822 33.82 21.77 -27.41
CA GLY A 822 33.22 23.04 -27.77
C GLY A 822 31.79 23.11 -27.24
N SER A 823 31.26 24.31 -27.06
CA SER A 823 29.90 24.50 -26.55
C SER A 823 29.22 25.67 -27.25
N ASP A 824 27.91 25.55 -27.41
CA ASP A 824 27.06 26.62 -27.91
C ASP A 824 25.72 26.64 -27.15
N GLU A 825 25.10 27.82 -27.12
CA GLU A 825 23.81 28.06 -26.47
C GLU A 825 22.82 28.65 -27.47
N SER A 826 21.52 28.49 -27.22
CA SER A 826 20.49 29.21 -27.98
C SER A 826 20.76 30.72 -28.01
N ASP A 827 20.66 31.35 -29.18
CA ASP A 827 20.94 32.79 -29.40
C ASP A 827 20.02 33.72 -28.59
N ASN A 828 18.83 33.24 -28.19
CA ASN A 828 17.87 33.98 -27.37
C ASN A 828 16.94 33.02 -26.60
N ILE A 829 16.19 33.57 -25.64
CA ILE A 829 15.23 32.79 -24.84
C ILE A 829 14.04 32.28 -25.66
N PHE A 830 13.53 31.10 -25.32
CA PHE A 830 12.28 30.52 -25.84
C PHE A 830 11.32 30.17 -24.69
N THR A 831 10.10 29.76 -25.03
CA THR A 831 9.04 29.41 -24.07
C THR A 831 8.69 27.92 -24.12
N THR A 832 8.67 27.27 -22.95
CA THR A 832 8.03 25.96 -22.72
C THR A 832 6.65 26.20 -22.10
N PRO A 833 5.55 25.73 -22.73
CA PRO A 833 4.20 25.92 -22.20
C PRO A 833 3.92 25.00 -20.99
N ASN A 834 2.85 25.30 -20.25
CA ASN A 834 2.33 24.44 -19.21
C ASN A 834 1.85 23.10 -19.78
N THR A 835 2.15 21.99 -19.13
CA THR A 835 1.59 20.67 -19.46
C THR A 835 0.44 20.29 -18.52
N PRO A 836 -0.53 19.44 -18.96
CA PRO A 836 -1.61 19.02 -18.07
C PRO A 836 -1.11 18.00 -17.04
N PRO A 837 -1.70 17.97 -15.83
CA PRO A 837 -1.27 17.05 -14.78
C PRO A 837 -1.61 15.59 -15.12
N SER A 838 -0.84 14.65 -14.61
CA SER A 838 -1.11 13.21 -14.62
C SER A 838 -1.89 12.83 -13.37
N CYS A 839 -3.11 12.31 -13.52
CA CYS A 839 -3.95 11.93 -12.39
C CYS A 839 -4.59 10.56 -12.62
N GLN A 840 -4.39 9.67 -11.65
CA GLN A 840 -4.80 8.27 -11.72
C GLN A 840 -5.46 7.84 -10.41
N ILE A 841 -6.69 7.35 -10.48
CA ILE A 841 -7.39 6.79 -9.32
C ILE A 841 -6.64 5.52 -8.89
N THR A 842 -6.16 5.51 -7.65
CA THR A 842 -5.40 4.40 -7.07
C THR A 842 -6.25 3.49 -6.20
N SER A 843 -7.36 4.01 -5.68
CA SER A 843 -8.34 3.23 -4.93
C SER A 843 -9.74 3.81 -5.10
N PRO A 844 -10.77 2.97 -5.20
CA PRO A 844 -10.71 1.52 -5.37
C PRO A 844 -10.35 1.14 -6.82
N VAL A 845 -10.10 -0.15 -7.04
CA VAL A 845 -9.93 -0.68 -8.40
C VAL A 845 -11.23 -0.58 -9.18
N ASN A 846 -11.13 -0.39 -10.49
CA ASN A 846 -12.29 -0.38 -11.38
C ASN A 846 -13.06 -1.71 -11.29
N GLY A 847 -14.37 -1.63 -11.08
CA GLY A 847 -15.28 -2.77 -10.88
C GLY A 847 -15.49 -3.16 -9.41
N ALA A 848 -14.85 -2.48 -8.44
CA ALA A 848 -15.01 -2.80 -7.03
C ALA A 848 -16.48 -2.72 -6.57
N SER A 849 -16.87 -3.64 -5.71
CA SER A 849 -18.22 -3.71 -5.15
C SER A 849 -18.20 -3.45 -3.66
N PHE A 850 -19.16 -2.64 -3.21
CA PHE A 850 -19.32 -2.28 -1.83
C PHE A 850 -20.70 -2.65 -1.26
N VAL A 851 -20.69 -3.21 -0.05
CA VAL A 851 -21.87 -3.72 0.65
C VAL A 851 -21.91 -3.20 2.08
N GLY A 852 -23.11 -2.94 2.60
CA GLY A 852 -23.29 -2.64 4.02
C GLY A 852 -22.60 -1.34 4.47
N VAL A 853 -22.12 -1.34 5.73
CA VAL A 853 -21.53 -0.16 6.41
C VAL A 853 -20.07 0.07 6.06
N GLN A 854 -19.53 -0.70 5.13
CA GLN A 854 -18.10 -0.61 4.87
C GLN A 854 -17.77 0.76 4.26
N PRO A 855 -16.70 1.42 4.73
CA PRO A 855 -16.24 2.66 4.15
C PRO A 855 -15.69 2.44 2.74
N ILE A 856 -15.88 3.44 1.89
CA ILE A 856 -15.37 3.50 0.52
C ILE A 856 -14.30 4.58 0.48
N ASN A 857 -13.04 4.17 0.41
CA ASN A 857 -11.90 5.08 0.33
C ASN A 857 -11.54 5.34 -1.14
N LEU A 858 -11.79 6.56 -1.58
CA LEU A 858 -11.38 7.07 -2.89
C LEU A 858 -10.02 7.75 -2.73
N SER A 859 -9.02 7.29 -3.49
CA SER A 859 -7.68 7.88 -3.50
C SER A 859 -7.20 8.08 -4.93
N VAL A 860 -6.48 9.17 -5.15
CA VAL A 860 -5.86 9.49 -6.44
C VAL A 860 -4.37 9.73 -6.26
N PHE A 861 -3.59 9.28 -7.22
CA PHE A 861 -2.22 9.73 -7.44
C PHE A 861 -2.23 10.90 -8.41
N THR A 862 -1.64 12.03 -8.02
CA THR A 862 -1.49 13.19 -8.91
C THR A 862 -0.04 13.61 -9.00
N HIS A 863 0.39 13.98 -10.21
CA HIS A 863 1.70 14.54 -10.46
C HIS A 863 1.64 15.49 -11.64
N ASP A 864 2.29 16.63 -11.48
CA ASP A 864 2.49 17.65 -12.48
C ASP A 864 3.99 17.94 -12.55
N THR A 865 4.55 18.06 -13.75
CA THR A 865 6.00 18.22 -13.91
C THR A 865 6.46 19.58 -13.37
N GLU A 866 5.62 20.59 -13.54
CA GLU A 866 5.91 21.98 -13.20
C GLU A 866 5.66 22.29 -11.72
N GLU A 867 4.60 21.74 -11.14
CA GLU A 867 4.15 22.05 -9.78
C GLU A 867 4.37 20.90 -8.77
N GLY A 868 4.74 19.70 -9.24
CA GLY A 868 4.84 18.52 -8.40
C GLY A 868 3.46 17.97 -8.04
N THR A 869 3.04 18.08 -6.78
CA THR A 869 1.76 17.53 -6.31
C THR A 869 0.60 18.49 -6.57
N VAL A 870 -0.49 18.01 -7.18
CA VAL A 870 -1.66 18.83 -7.51
C VAL A 870 -2.73 18.74 -6.42
N SER A 871 -3.08 19.87 -5.82
CA SER A 871 -4.02 19.89 -4.68
C SER A 871 -5.49 20.13 -5.07
N ASN A 872 -5.76 20.71 -6.23
CA ASN A 872 -7.12 20.97 -6.69
C ASN A 872 -7.73 19.71 -7.33
N ILE A 873 -8.21 18.83 -6.46
CA ILE A 873 -8.79 17.54 -6.82
C ILE A 873 -10.27 17.53 -6.44
N GLN A 874 -11.13 17.10 -7.37
CA GLN A 874 -12.58 17.04 -7.19
C GLN A 874 -13.12 15.67 -7.57
N TRP A 875 -13.99 15.11 -6.73
CA TRP A 875 -14.61 13.81 -6.92
C TRP A 875 -16.11 13.95 -7.17
N SER A 876 -16.64 13.15 -8.10
CA SER A 876 -18.07 13.11 -8.38
C SER A 876 -18.58 11.72 -8.77
N SER A 877 -19.87 11.51 -8.58
CA SER A 877 -20.63 10.31 -8.95
C SER A 877 -21.71 10.69 -9.97
N ASN A 878 -21.90 9.86 -10.99
CA ASN A 878 -23.00 10.03 -11.95
C ASN A 878 -24.40 10.01 -11.31
N LEU A 879 -24.54 9.38 -10.14
CA LEU A 879 -25.81 9.31 -9.41
C LEU A 879 -25.93 10.41 -8.35
N ASP A 880 -24.85 10.72 -7.62
CA ASP A 880 -24.92 11.56 -6.41
C ASP A 880 -24.25 12.93 -6.55
N GLY A 881 -23.64 13.20 -7.70
CA GLY A 881 -22.98 14.47 -7.97
C GLY A 881 -21.67 14.60 -7.18
N ASN A 882 -21.38 15.80 -6.66
CA ASN A 882 -20.15 16.08 -5.93
C ASN A 882 -20.01 15.20 -4.68
N LEU A 883 -18.86 14.53 -4.51
CA LEU A 883 -18.52 13.68 -3.36
C LEU A 883 -17.54 14.36 -2.40
N GLY A 884 -16.71 15.29 -2.88
CA GLY A 884 -15.70 15.96 -2.06
C GLY A 884 -14.49 16.39 -2.87
N ASN A 885 -13.51 16.93 -2.16
CA ASN A 885 -12.23 17.38 -2.73
C ASN A 885 -11.06 16.81 -1.92
N GLY A 886 -9.90 16.70 -2.55
CA GLY A 886 -8.66 16.21 -1.94
C GLY A 886 -8.17 14.88 -2.52
N GLU A 887 -6.91 14.54 -2.23
CA GLU A 887 -6.24 13.33 -2.73
C GLU A 887 -6.90 12.05 -2.24
N THR A 888 -7.37 12.05 -0.99
CA THR A 888 -8.15 10.96 -0.42
C THR A 888 -9.44 11.51 0.16
N ILE A 889 -10.57 10.90 -0.21
CA ILE A 889 -11.86 11.14 0.43
C ILE A 889 -12.50 9.81 0.81
N GLN A 890 -13.26 9.84 1.90
CA GLN A 890 -14.07 8.71 2.33
C GLN A 890 -15.53 8.98 1.96
N THR A 891 -16.21 7.93 1.50
CA THR A 891 -17.66 7.90 1.32
C THR A 891 -18.20 6.57 1.84
N GLU A 892 -19.52 6.41 1.88
CA GLU A 892 -20.20 5.23 2.40
C GLU A 892 -21.59 5.12 1.77
N LEU A 893 -22.25 3.98 1.95
CA LEU A 893 -23.62 3.80 1.53
C LEU A 893 -24.57 4.75 2.30
N GLY A 894 -25.45 5.44 1.58
CA GLY A 894 -26.54 6.22 2.16
C GLY A 894 -27.03 7.36 1.26
N THR A 895 -27.69 8.35 1.85
CA THR A 895 -28.22 9.51 1.11
C THR A 895 -27.72 10.81 1.70
N GLY A 896 -27.34 11.77 0.85
CA GLY A 896 -26.98 13.12 1.29
C GLY A 896 -25.66 13.15 2.07
N ILE A 897 -25.64 13.89 3.19
CA ILE A 897 -24.46 14.12 4.01
C ILE A 897 -24.74 13.57 5.42
N ASN A 898 -23.81 12.82 6.02
CA ASN A 898 -23.94 12.36 7.40
C ASN A 898 -23.53 13.44 8.42
N ALA A 899 -23.70 13.18 9.73
CA ALA A 899 -23.38 14.14 10.79
C ALA A 899 -21.90 14.59 10.80
N SER A 900 -21.00 13.73 10.32
CA SER A 900 -19.57 14.01 10.19
C SER A 900 -19.20 14.78 8.91
N GLY A 901 -20.17 15.15 8.07
CA GLY A 901 -19.92 15.90 6.84
C GLY A 901 -19.55 15.03 5.63
N ILE A 902 -19.56 13.70 5.77
CA ILE A 902 -19.24 12.76 4.68
C ILE A 902 -20.43 12.68 3.72
N ARG A 903 -20.16 12.83 2.42
CA ARG A 903 -21.15 12.63 1.37
C ARG A 903 -21.31 11.15 1.09
N ARG A 904 -22.54 10.69 0.92
CA ARG A 904 -22.88 9.26 0.80
C ARG A 904 -23.33 8.89 -0.61
N LEU A 905 -23.06 7.64 -1.00
CA LEU A 905 -23.47 7.05 -2.26
C LEU A 905 -24.76 6.24 -2.09
N ARG A 906 -25.73 6.47 -2.98
CA ARG A 906 -26.96 5.65 -2.99
C ARG A 906 -26.68 4.25 -3.53
N GLU A 907 -27.61 3.31 -3.33
CA GLU A 907 -27.48 2.00 -3.98
C GLU A 907 -27.47 2.14 -5.51
N GLY A 908 -26.57 1.41 -6.18
CA GLY A 908 -26.47 1.35 -7.62
C GLY A 908 -25.04 1.22 -8.15
N THR A 909 -24.93 1.21 -9.47
CA THR A 909 -23.63 1.30 -10.17
C THR A 909 -23.26 2.76 -10.38
N HIS A 910 -22.13 3.16 -9.81
CA HIS A 910 -21.57 4.50 -9.93
C HIS A 910 -20.42 4.54 -10.92
N ILE A 911 -20.40 5.59 -11.73
CA ILE A 911 -19.19 6.04 -12.41
C ILE A 911 -18.61 7.16 -11.54
N ILE A 912 -17.53 6.85 -10.85
CA ILE A 912 -16.77 7.80 -10.04
C ILE A 912 -15.80 8.50 -10.98
N THR A 913 -15.84 9.82 -10.96
CA THR A 913 -15.03 10.70 -11.79
C THR A 913 -14.18 11.58 -10.89
N MET A 914 -12.87 11.52 -11.07
CA MET A 914 -11.91 12.40 -10.41
C MET A 914 -11.39 13.40 -11.45
N ASN A 915 -11.39 14.68 -11.10
CA ASN A 915 -10.73 15.74 -11.86
C ASN A 915 -9.63 16.36 -11.01
N CYS A 916 -8.46 16.57 -11.60
CA CYS A 916 -7.38 17.35 -11.00
C CYS A 916 -7.07 18.54 -11.91
N THR A 917 -6.63 19.66 -11.34
CA THR A 917 -6.31 20.89 -12.10
C THR A 917 -5.07 21.53 -11.52
N ASP A 918 -4.08 21.79 -12.35
CA ASP A 918 -2.86 22.50 -11.96
C ASP A 918 -3.13 24.00 -11.70
N GLY A 919 -2.14 24.73 -11.19
CA GLY A 919 -2.19 26.18 -10.98
C GLY A 919 -2.22 26.98 -12.29
N GLY A 920 -1.78 26.39 -13.40
CA GLY A 920 -1.92 26.90 -14.78
C GLY A 920 -3.35 26.84 -15.35
N GLY A 921 -4.24 26.09 -14.72
CA GLY A 921 -5.63 25.87 -15.12
C GLY A 921 -5.84 24.75 -16.15
N LEU A 922 -4.85 23.92 -16.46
CA LEU A 922 -5.06 22.69 -17.23
C LEU A 922 -5.55 21.58 -16.30
N SER A 923 -6.39 20.71 -16.83
CA SER A 923 -7.05 19.65 -16.05
C SER A 923 -6.87 18.29 -16.71
N ALA A 924 -6.79 17.26 -15.88
CA ALA A 924 -6.92 15.87 -16.29
C ALA A 924 -8.02 15.17 -15.48
N GLN A 925 -8.48 14.03 -16.01
CA GLN A 925 -9.56 13.25 -15.43
C GLN A 925 -9.24 11.76 -15.50
N ASP A 926 -9.69 11.04 -14.48
CA ASP A 926 -9.76 9.58 -14.49
C ASP A 926 -11.13 9.10 -13.96
N THR A 927 -11.55 7.91 -14.37
CA THR A 927 -12.87 7.36 -14.04
C THR A 927 -12.80 5.87 -13.71
N ILE A 928 -13.58 5.47 -12.70
CA ILE A 928 -13.79 4.06 -12.35
C ILE A 928 -15.29 3.77 -12.20
N SER A 929 -15.68 2.52 -12.43
CA SER A 929 -17.01 2.00 -12.11
C SER A 929 -16.97 1.27 -10.77
N ILE A 930 -17.90 1.56 -9.87
CA ILE A 930 -18.10 0.79 -8.63
C ILE A 930 -19.57 0.43 -8.45
N SER A 931 -19.86 -0.63 -7.70
CA SER A 931 -21.24 -0.98 -7.32
C SER A 931 -21.41 -0.78 -5.82
N VAL A 932 -22.49 -0.15 -5.38
CA VAL A 932 -22.80 0.05 -3.96
C VAL A 932 -24.16 -0.56 -3.66
N SER A 933 -24.26 -1.37 -2.61
CA SER A 933 -25.48 -2.09 -2.24
C SER A 933 -25.61 -2.20 -0.72
N LEU A 934 -26.85 -2.29 -0.22
CA LEU A 934 -27.09 -2.47 1.21
C LEU A 934 -26.71 -3.85 1.71
N ILE A 935 -27.11 -4.87 0.97
CA ILE A 935 -26.98 -6.26 1.37
C ILE A 935 -25.94 -6.86 0.44
N GLN A 936 -25.02 -7.63 0.99
CA GLN A 936 -24.23 -8.55 0.21
C GLN A 936 -25.20 -9.50 -0.48
N GLN A 937 -25.49 -9.26 -1.77
CA GLN A 937 -26.24 -10.22 -2.55
C GLN A 937 -25.47 -11.54 -2.46
N GLN A 938 -26.13 -12.61 -2.02
CA GLN A 938 -25.51 -13.94 -2.04
C GLN A 938 -24.99 -14.19 -3.44
N ILE A 939 -23.67 -14.17 -3.60
CA ILE A 939 -23.04 -14.48 -4.87
C ILE A 939 -23.06 -15.99 -4.96
N LYS A 940 -23.82 -16.51 -5.92
CA LYS A 940 -23.88 -17.95 -6.12
C LYS A 940 -22.47 -18.46 -6.45
N GLY A 941 -21.93 -19.33 -5.61
CA GLY A 941 -20.56 -19.83 -5.72
C GLY A 941 -19.53 -19.17 -4.82
N ASP A 942 -19.89 -18.13 -4.06
CA ASP A 942 -19.11 -17.56 -2.95
C ASP A 942 -19.41 -18.42 -1.71
N ALA A 943 -18.61 -19.46 -1.53
CA ALA A 943 -18.80 -20.47 -0.51
C ALA A 943 -18.22 -20.04 0.85
N ASP A 944 -17.14 -19.26 0.87
CA ASP A 944 -16.55 -18.74 2.12
C ASP A 944 -17.14 -17.41 2.60
N ASN A 945 -18.00 -16.76 1.80
CA ASN A 945 -18.70 -15.50 2.07
C ASN A 945 -17.77 -14.30 2.18
N ASP A 946 -16.62 -14.34 1.51
CA ASP A 946 -15.72 -13.19 1.45
C ASP A 946 -16.19 -12.11 0.45
N GLY A 947 -17.23 -12.39 -0.33
CA GLY A 947 -17.82 -11.46 -1.31
C GLY A 947 -17.21 -11.55 -2.71
N ASP A 948 -16.40 -12.57 -2.98
CA ASP A 948 -15.79 -12.91 -4.25
C ASP A 948 -16.16 -14.37 -4.60
N VAL A 949 -16.04 -14.77 -5.88
CA VAL A 949 -15.94 -16.18 -6.23
C VAL A 949 -14.50 -16.39 -6.67
N ASP A 950 -13.71 -17.05 -5.84
CA ASP A 950 -12.30 -17.28 -6.07
C ASP A 950 -11.88 -18.74 -5.88
N ARG A 951 -10.57 -18.98 -5.76
CA ARG A 951 -10.02 -20.33 -5.66
C ARG A 951 -10.41 -21.02 -4.35
N ASN A 952 -10.59 -20.27 -3.27
CA ASN A 952 -10.98 -20.81 -1.97
C ASN A 952 -12.39 -21.38 -2.04
N ASP A 953 -13.31 -20.72 -2.75
CA ASP A 953 -14.65 -21.23 -2.99
C ASP A 953 -14.65 -22.52 -3.81
N ILE A 954 -13.85 -22.54 -4.88
CA ILE A 954 -13.68 -23.74 -5.71
C ILE A 954 -13.13 -24.91 -4.88
N LEU A 955 -12.23 -24.64 -3.92
CA LEU A 955 -11.71 -25.65 -3.02
C LEU A 955 -12.76 -26.14 -2.01
N LEU A 956 -13.60 -25.25 -1.48
CA LEU A 956 -14.72 -25.58 -0.61
C LEU A 956 -15.77 -26.43 -1.34
N LEU A 957 -16.21 -26.00 -2.54
CA LEU A 957 -17.11 -26.79 -3.39
C LEU A 957 -16.54 -28.19 -3.66
N ARG A 958 -15.23 -28.30 -3.91
CA ARG A 958 -14.58 -29.60 -4.16
C ARG A 958 -14.66 -30.56 -2.99
N GLN A 959 -14.60 -30.07 -1.75
CA GLN A 959 -14.69 -30.92 -0.56
C GLN A 959 -16.09 -31.52 -0.38
N ASP A 960 -17.11 -30.90 -0.97
CA ASP A 960 -18.50 -31.28 -0.83
C ASP A 960 -19.12 -31.94 -2.07
N LEU A 961 -18.29 -32.24 -3.09
CA LEU A 961 -18.74 -32.97 -4.27
C LEU A 961 -19.40 -34.32 -3.92
N GLY A 962 -20.61 -34.50 -4.44
CA GLY A 962 -21.45 -35.68 -4.24
C GLY A 962 -22.32 -35.63 -2.99
N LYS A 963 -22.27 -34.54 -2.21
CA LYS A 963 -23.15 -34.34 -1.06
C LYS A 963 -24.45 -33.65 -1.50
N PRO A 964 -25.60 -34.01 -0.90
CA PRO A 964 -26.81 -33.21 -0.99
C PRO A 964 -26.60 -31.87 -0.28
N THR A 965 -27.36 -30.86 -0.68
CA THR A 965 -27.23 -29.48 -0.20
C THR A 965 -27.36 -29.37 1.33
N ASP A 966 -28.20 -30.22 1.94
CA ASP A 966 -28.43 -30.31 3.39
C ASP A 966 -27.31 -31.03 4.18
N GLY A 967 -26.38 -31.71 3.49
CA GLY A 967 -25.25 -32.43 4.07
C GLY A 967 -23.89 -31.79 3.79
N SER A 968 -23.87 -30.61 3.16
CA SER A 968 -22.67 -29.87 2.77
C SER A 968 -22.30 -28.79 3.78
N SER A 969 -21.00 -28.54 3.92
CA SER A 969 -20.42 -27.46 4.71
C SER A 969 -20.71 -26.05 4.14
N CYS A 970 -20.98 -25.94 2.85
CA CYS A 970 -21.30 -24.68 2.18
C CYS A 970 -22.76 -24.57 1.69
N GLY A 971 -23.54 -25.63 1.82
CA GLY A 971 -25.00 -25.62 1.63
C GLY A 971 -25.43 -25.19 0.23
N ALA A 972 -26.53 -24.44 0.14
CA ALA A 972 -27.13 -23.99 -1.12
C ALA A 972 -26.23 -23.09 -1.97
N LYS A 973 -25.18 -22.52 -1.38
CA LYS A 973 -24.20 -21.66 -2.07
C LYS A 973 -23.34 -22.45 -3.06
N CYS A 974 -23.12 -23.73 -2.75
CA CYS A 974 -22.35 -24.66 -3.57
C CYS A 974 -23.19 -25.40 -4.62
N ASP A 975 -24.51 -25.22 -4.59
CA ASP A 975 -25.47 -25.78 -5.54
C ASP A 975 -25.75 -24.73 -6.64
N MET A 976 -24.77 -24.53 -7.52
CA MET A 976 -24.79 -23.47 -8.53
C MET A 976 -25.93 -23.58 -9.54
N ASN A 977 -26.55 -24.75 -9.70
CA ASN A 977 -27.67 -24.97 -10.61
C ASN A 977 -29.02 -25.22 -9.93
N ASP A 978 -29.08 -25.17 -8.59
CA ASP A 978 -30.27 -25.39 -7.75
C ASP A 978 -30.91 -26.79 -7.94
N ASP A 979 -30.09 -27.82 -8.19
CA ASP A 979 -30.58 -29.20 -8.40
C ASP A 979 -30.63 -30.05 -7.12
N GLY A 980 -30.19 -29.49 -5.99
CA GLY A 980 -30.19 -30.13 -4.68
C GLY A 980 -28.96 -31.01 -4.40
N VAL A 981 -27.97 -31.06 -5.31
CA VAL A 981 -26.79 -31.92 -5.19
C VAL A 981 -25.53 -31.23 -5.70
N ILE A 982 -24.53 -31.04 -4.83
CA ILE A 982 -23.26 -30.44 -5.23
C ILE A 982 -22.48 -31.41 -6.10
N ASN A 983 -22.31 -31.09 -7.37
CA ASN A 983 -21.71 -31.98 -8.35
C ASN A 983 -20.75 -31.24 -9.30
N ALA A 984 -20.25 -31.97 -10.31
CA ALA A 984 -19.25 -31.44 -11.23
C ALA A 984 -19.79 -30.30 -12.11
N LEU A 985 -21.12 -30.19 -12.30
CA LEU A 985 -21.75 -29.04 -12.96
C LEU A 985 -21.62 -27.80 -12.09
N ASP A 986 -21.81 -27.93 -10.77
CA ASP A 986 -21.70 -26.80 -9.86
C ASP A 986 -20.27 -26.29 -9.79
N LEU A 987 -19.31 -27.20 -9.68
CA LEU A 987 -17.90 -26.83 -9.72
C LEU A 987 -17.55 -26.07 -11.00
N ARG A 988 -18.12 -26.49 -12.14
CA ARG A 988 -17.90 -25.83 -13.43
C ARG A 988 -18.55 -24.45 -13.50
N PHE A 989 -19.76 -24.29 -12.98
CA PHE A 989 -20.42 -22.99 -12.89
C PHE A 989 -19.67 -22.05 -11.95
N CYS A 990 -19.21 -22.53 -10.79
CA CYS A 990 -18.42 -21.75 -9.84
C CYS A 990 -17.09 -21.32 -10.46
N THR A 991 -16.40 -22.22 -11.18
CA THR A 991 -15.18 -21.89 -11.94
C THR A 991 -15.42 -20.81 -13.01
N LEU A 992 -16.58 -20.81 -13.66
CA LEU A 992 -16.97 -19.81 -14.67
C LEU A 992 -17.40 -18.48 -14.05
N ALA A 993 -17.92 -18.51 -12.83
CA ALA A 993 -18.29 -17.33 -12.05
C ALA A 993 -17.07 -16.67 -11.39
N CYS A 994 -15.93 -17.36 -11.34
CA CYS A 994 -14.75 -16.82 -10.69
C CYS A 994 -14.23 -15.54 -11.35
N THR A 995 -13.93 -14.55 -10.52
CA THR A 995 -13.52 -13.21 -10.95
C THR A 995 -11.99 -13.08 -11.13
N ARG A 996 -11.20 -14.04 -10.65
CA ARG A 996 -9.73 -13.99 -10.63
C ARG A 996 -9.05 -14.88 -11.69
N PRO A 997 -7.91 -14.44 -12.27
CA PRO A 997 -7.17 -15.19 -13.30
C PRO A 997 -6.68 -16.59 -12.88
N ALA A 998 -6.57 -16.85 -11.56
CA ALA A 998 -6.01 -18.08 -10.99
C ALA A 998 -7.02 -19.23 -10.82
N CYS A 999 -8.27 -19.05 -11.25
CA CYS A 999 -9.33 -20.06 -11.12
C CYS A 999 -9.34 -21.15 -12.19
N ALA A 1000 -8.38 -21.13 -13.12
CA ALA A 1000 -8.22 -22.22 -14.08
C ALA A 1000 -7.83 -23.52 -13.35
N VAL A 1001 -8.81 -24.37 -13.09
CA VAL A 1001 -8.62 -25.73 -12.61
C VAL A 1001 -8.55 -26.69 -13.80
N ASN A 1002 -7.46 -27.46 -13.89
CA ASN A 1002 -7.41 -28.67 -14.71
C ASN A 1002 -8.42 -29.72 -14.21
#